data_AF-A0AA46KFK5-F1
#
_entry.id   AF-A0AA46KFK5-F1
#
_cell.length_a   1.000
_cell.length_b   1.000
_cell.length_c   1.000
_cell.angle_alpha   90.00
_cell.angle_beta   90.00
_cell.angle_gamma   90.00
#
_symmetry.space_group_name_H-M   'P 1'
#
loop_
_entity.id
_entity.type
_entity.pdbx_description
1 polymer ?
#
loop_
_entity_poly.entity_id
_entity_poly.type
_entity_poly.pdbx_seq_one_letter_code
_entity_poly.pdbx_strand_id
1 'polypeptide(L)'
;MEDNNTKSHSVLLYNTQNIDAQLLKAGFSIRKKEYQRIWKDIQTSKMTHPETHYLIQGVRGAGKTTLLSRLSYEVAEDKKLSEWLIPILLNEEEYGILSLFTFWLRIAEKLAEQDAKRYTELFEQVSNLDDSAEMAWELIQDHLDNNQQKIIVFVDNLGELFKDFDNNEHAQLREVLSLHSQIRLIGGSSQLLEAHFDVSAPFYQFFKLINLKSIDETEMHQLLRSLATQTGEEAVKTIEEIITEHPERIEAVRRLTDGVPRTIVLLFQIIMEGAKESSYAYLEETIDKTTPLYKHRMDDLSRQQKAIVHVIAMNWDAMSTKEIAEQTRLPSKTVSAQLVKLQQQWIVDKIETNTKNHLYIVKERFFNIWYLMRYGNQRDKRRVLWLTRFLESWCDERELSERFVEAAFNIENNQTNISDVYFNALLASEKLDSEIKKSILNSINFKDKVGIVDYQDNDYKNIEIQLRELINKNKVDNAYQLLESNFKNLTIKDYLFNLHTLFLVDQKKFIPEVYGLKLFQKTNFATLEASYLLSIVFNNNFYEYKEVFFKILSEVIKSVDIELGRIAMVHSYCIYSLWNNDFESFKSFYEEMKKVDFLEELSKIDNEDMFYMFFENIIIMLLSKGQNEICFNIVTESEFKEELKPFYYATVSFFKDERQQEYLRMGPELQGTVDEILQKVEEYRVKYA
;
A
#
# COMPACT_ATOMS: atom_id res chain seq x y z
N MET A 1 14.85 4.72 31.77
CA MET A 1 15.04 5.82 30.79
C MET A 1 16.46 5.71 30.28
N GLU A 2 16.67 4.82 29.32
CA GLU A 2 17.87 4.79 28.48
C GLU A 2 17.35 4.88 27.05
N ASP A 3 17.74 5.96 26.38
CA ASP A 3 17.41 6.25 24.99
C ASP A 3 18.04 5.19 24.08
N ASN A 4 17.22 4.27 23.56
CA ASN A 4 17.55 3.47 22.39
C ASN A 4 17.50 4.36 21.14
N ASN A 5 18.51 5.21 21.02
CA ASN A 5 18.75 5.99 19.81
C ASN A 5 19.59 5.12 18.86
N THR A 6 18.96 4.09 18.27
CA THR A 6 19.47 3.39 17.10
C THR A 6 19.53 4.40 15.96
N LYS A 7 20.68 5.07 15.82
CA LYS A 7 21.00 5.87 14.64
C LYS A 7 20.93 4.94 13.43
N SER A 8 19.80 4.96 12.73
CA SER A 8 19.66 4.36 11.41
C SER A 8 20.75 4.97 10.54
N HIS A 9 21.63 4.15 9.96
CA HIS A 9 22.46 4.61 8.86
C HIS A 9 21.51 4.98 7.71
N SER A 10 21.19 6.27 7.61
CA SER A 10 20.26 6.77 6.61
C SER A 10 20.86 6.52 5.24
N VAL A 11 20.23 5.64 4.47
CA VAL A 11 20.51 5.47 3.05
C VAL A 11 20.38 6.86 2.42
N LEU A 12 21.46 7.42 1.88
CA LEU A 12 21.43 8.74 1.26
C LEU A 12 20.58 8.67 -0.01
N LEU A 13 19.34 9.15 0.09
CA LEU A 13 18.30 9.04 -0.94
C LEU A 13 18.53 9.97 -2.14
N TYR A 14 19.17 11.13 -1.91
CA TYR A 14 19.24 12.24 -2.86
C TYR A 14 20.67 12.59 -3.32
N ASN A 15 21.71 12.15 -2.61
CA ASN A 15 23.11 12.52 -2.92
C ASN A 15 23.99 11.28 -3.12
N THR A 16 23.65 10.43 -4.10
CA THR A 16 24.38 9.18 -4.35
C THR A 16 25.83 9.37 -4.76
N GLN A 17 26.20 10.55 -5.28
CA GLN A 17 27.57 10.88 -5.68
C GLN A 17 28.48 11.20 -4.47
N ASN A 18 27.91 11.49 -3.30
CA ASN A 18 28.65 11.76 -2.05
C ASN A 18 28.73 10.52 -1.13
N ILE A 19 28.24 9.36 -1.60
CA ILE A 19 28.32 8.10 -0.86
C ILE A 19 29.74 7.54 -1.03
N ASP A 20 30.32 7.06 0.07
CA ASP A 20 31.60 6.35 0.04
C ASP A 20 31.57 5.16 -0.93
N ALA A 21 32.69 4.92 -1.64
CA ALA A 21 32.77 3.90 -2.67
C ALA A 21 32.44 2.49 -2.13
N GLN A 22 32.84 2.17 -0.89
CA GLN A 22 32.55 0.87 -0.29
C GLN A 22 31.06 0.71 0.03
N LEU A 23 30.44 1.76 0.58
CA LEU A 23 29.00 1.77 0.86
C LEU A 23 28.16 1.65 -0.41
N LEU A 24 28.53 2.36 -1.47
CA LEU A 24 27.83 2.27 -2.76
C LEU A 24 27.94 0.86 -3.34
N LYS A 25 29.13 0.24 -3.29
CA LYS A 25 29.35 -1.14 -3.76
C LYS A 25 28.55 -2.16 -2.95
N ALA A 26 28.52 -2.01 -1.62
CA ALA A 26 27.75 -2.89 -0.74
C ALA A 26 26.24 -2.79 -0.99
N GLY A 27 25.73 -1.60 -1.33
CA GLY A 27 24.32 -1.37 -1.67
C GLY A 27 23.94 -1.64 -3.13
N PHE A 28 24.90 -1.93 -4.01
CA PHE A 28 24.64 -2.17 -5.44
C PHE A 28 24.10 -3.58 -5.69
N SER A 29 22.83 -3.78 -5.37
CA SER A 29 22.16 -5.08 -5.42
C SER A 29 21.46 -5.37 -6.76
N ILE A 30 20.97 -4.33 -7.44
CA ILE A 30 20.24 -4.38 -8.72
C ILE A 30 21.07 -3.81 -9.89
N ARG A 31 20.56 -3.90 -11.13
CA ARG A 31 21.26 -3.40 -12.36
C ARG A 31 22.59 -4.07 -12.67
N LYS A 32 22.83 -5.26 -12.09
CA LYS A 32 24.09 -6.00 -12.25
C LYS A 32 24.36 -6.41 -13.70
N LYS A 33 23.31 -6.73 -14.47
CA LYS A 33 23.44 -7.11 -15.88
C LYS A 33 23.91 -5.94 -16.74
N GLU A 34 23.31 -4.78 -16.55
CA GLU A 34 23.65 -3.53 -17.23
C GLU A 34 25.06 -3.09 -16.86
N TYR A 35 25.38 -3.10 -15.56
CA TYR A 35 26.73 -2.86 -15.06
C TYR A 35 27.75 -3.78 -15.71
N GLN A 36 27.56 -5.10 -15.65
CA GLN A 36 28.51 -6.07 -16.21
C GLN A 36 28.71 -5.87 -17.72
N ARG A 37 27.66 -5.51 -18.46
CA ARG A 37 27.74 -5.25 -19.89
C ARG A 37 28.65 -4.05 -20.20
N ILE A 38 28.46 -2.94 -19.49
CA ILE A 38 29.29 -1.73 -19.70
C ILE A 38 30.70 -1.97 -19.17
N TRP A 39 30.81 -2.54 -17.97
CA TRP A 39 32.08 -2.79 -17.31
C TRP A 39 32.98 -3.70 -18.13
N LYS A 40 32.45 -4.80 -18.68
CA LYS A 40 33.22 -5.70 -19.56
C LYS A 40 33.78 -4.95 -20.76
N ASP A 41 33.00 -4.06 -21.35
CA ASP A 41 33.40 -3.27 -22.51
C ASP A 41 34.45 -2.20 -22.17
N ILE A 42 34.39 -1.61 -20.98
CA ILE A 42 35.45 -0.73 -20.46
C ILE A 42 36.73 -1.55 -20.21
N GLN A 43 36.61 -2.70 -19.54
CA GLN A 43 37.74 -3.53 -19.14
C GLN A 43 38.52 -4.13 -20.31
N THR A 44 37.84 -4.50 -21.40
CA THR A 44 38.50 -5.06 -22.59
C THR A 44 39.01 -4.01 -23.58
N SER A 45 38.58 -2.76 -23.42
CA SER A 45 38.94 -1.66 -24.30
C SER A 45 40.37 -1.20 -24.04
N LYS A 46 41.08 -0.89 -25.13
CA LYS A 46 42.40 -0.22 -25.09
C LYS A 46 42.32 1.24 -25.56
N MET A 47 41.14 1.67 -26.04
CA MET A 47 40.92 2.97 -26.65
C MET A 47 41.95 3.30 -27.74
N THR A 48 42.49 2.34 -28.48
CA THR A 48 43.46 2.64 -29.56
C THR A 48 42.81 3.35 -30.75
N HIS A 49 41.49 3.21 -30.85
CA HIS A 49 40.60 3.93 -31.75
C HIS A 49 39.46 4.54 -30.91
N PRO A 50 38.71 5.51 -31.44
CA PRO A 50 37.51 6.04 -30.80
C PRO A 50 36.56 4.92 -30.39
N GLU A 51 36.16 4.91 -29.12
CA GLU A 51 35.31 3.86 -28.56
C GLU A 51 33.82 4.19 -28.72
N THR A 52 32.99 3.16 -28.65
CA THR A 52 31.54 3.38 -28.59
C THR A 52 31.14 4.04 -27.26
N HIS A 53 30.39 5.13 -27.38
CA HIS A 53 29.80 5.86 -26.25
C HIS A 53 28.49 5.21 -25.79
N TYR A 54 28.17 5.33 -24.51
CA TYR A 54 26.94 4.78 -23.94
C TYR A 54 25.98 5.87 -23.49
N LEU A 55 24.69 5.58 -23.62
CA LEU A 55 23.63 6.36 -23.03
C LEU A 55 22.69 5.44 -22.24
N ILE A 56 22.63 5.66 -20.94
CA ILE A 56 21.78 4.94 -19.99
C ILE A 56 20.48 5.73 -19.85
N GLN A 57 19.39 5.17 -20.35
CA GLN A 57 18.06 5.80 -20.32
C GLN A 57 17.16 5.14 -19.28
N GLY A 58 16.35 5.94 -18.61
CA GLY A 58 15.30 5.44 -17.72
C GLY A 58 14.69 6.52 -16.86
N VAL A 59 13.57 6.20 -16.21
CA VAL A 59 12.84 7.12 -15.31
C VAL A 59 13.74 7.73 -14.22
N ARG A 60 13.37 8.90 -13.71
CA ARG A 60 14.04 9.47 -12.53
C ARG A 60 13.89 8.53 -11.33
N GLY A 61 15.01 8.21 -10.67
CA GLY A 61 15.06 7.21 -9.60
C GLY A 61 15.37 5.78 -10.07
N ALA A 62 15.57 5.52 -11.38
CA ALA A 62 15.88 4.19 -11.93
C ALA A 62 17.25 3.59 -11.52
N GLY A 63 18.12 4.39 -10.88
CA GLY A 63 19.49 4.00 -10.52
C GLY A 63 20.58 4.41 -11.53
N LYS A 64 20.31 5.40 -12.40
CA LYS A 64 21.28 5.89 -13.41
C LYS A 64 22.55 6.46 -12.76
N THR A 65 22.40 7.44 -11.89
CA THR A 65 23.48 8.07 -11.12
C THR A 65 24.29 7.02 -10.37
N THR A 66 23.62 6.10 -9.68
CA THR A 66 24.27 5.00 -8.95
C THR A 66 25.08 4.10 -9.88
N LEU A 67 24.57 3.78 -11.07
CA LEU A 67 25.28 2.98 -12.06
C LEU A 67 26.51 3.71 -12.62
N LEU A 68 26.39 5.01 -12.92
CA LEU A 68 27.50 5.86 -13.38
C LEU A 68 28.59 5.97 -12.31
N SER A 69 28.23 6.28 -11.06
CA SER A 69 29.15 6.34 -9.93
C SER A 69 29.83 4.98 -9.67
N ARG A 70 29.06 3.88 -9.74
CA ARG A 70 29.61 2.52 -9.58
C ARG A 70 30.69 2.20 -10.62
N LEU A 71 30.48 2.58 -11.88
CA LEU A 71 31.44 2.41 -12.96
C LEU A 71 32.67 3.30 -12.77
N SER A 72 32.47 4.58 -12.42
CA SER A 72 33.55 5.52 -12.15
C SER A 72 34.49 5.02 -11.05
N TYR A 73 33.94 4.56 -9.92
CA TYR A 73 34.74 4.00 -8.83
C TYR A 73 35.46 2.71 -9.23
N GLU A 74 34.86 1.87 -10.08
CA GLU A 74 35.54 0.66 -10.54
C GLU A 74 36.71 0.97 -11.48
N VAL A 75 36.59 1.97 -12.35
CA VAL A 75 37.71 2.43 -13.18
C VAL A 75 38.85 2.97 -12.31
N ALA A 76 38.53 3.78 -11.30
CA ALA A 76 39.52 4.39 -10.42
C ALA A 76 40.30 3.36 -9.56
N GLU A 77 39.65 2.26 -9.18
CA GLU A 77 40.24 1.23 -8.32
C GLU A 77 40.89 0.07 -9.10
N ASP A 78 40.55 -0.14 -10.37
CA ASP A 78 41.17 -1.18 -11.19
C ASP A 78 42.62 -0.81 -11.52
N LYS A 79 43.56 -1.55 -10.92
CA LYS A 79 45.00 -1.31 -11.02
C LYS A 79 45.54 -1.24 -12.46
N LYS A 80 44.89 -1.88 -13.43
CA LYS A 80 45.36 -1.88 -14.83
C LYS A 80 44.80 -0.70 -15.60
N LEU A 81 43.57 -0.30 -15.32
CA LEU A 81 42.91 0.83 -15.98
C LEU A 81 43.38 2.16 -15.39
N SER A 82 43.47 2.27 -14.06
CA SER A 82 43.79 3.51 -13.36
C SER A 82 45.15 4.11 -13.74
N GLU A 83 46.06 3.32 -14.32
CA GLU A 83 47.38 3.78 -14.80
C GLU A 83 47.28 4.70 -16.02
N TRP A 84 46.28 4.50 -16.90
CA TRP A 84 46.17 5.21 -18.17
C TRP A 84 44.77 5.80 -18.43
N LEU A 85 43.73 5.35 -17.73
CA LEU A 85 42.36 5.78 -17.92
C LEU A 85 41.86 6.53 -16.68
N ILE A 86 41.55 7.81 -16.85
CA ILE A 86 41.10 8.71 -15.79
C ILE A 86 39.57 8.81 -15.83
N PRO A 87 38.85 8.38 -14.77
CA PRO A 87 37.41 8.55 -14.70
C PRO A 87 37.03 9.95 -14.22
N ILE A 88 36.30 10.69 -15.05
CA ILE A 88 35.77 12.02 -14.72
C ILE A 88 34.28 11.87 -14.45
N LEU A 89 33.88 11.97 -13.19
CA LEU A 89 32.47 12.00 -12.78
C LEU A 89 32.02 13.45 -12.60
N LEU A 90 31.10 13.91 -13.43
CA LEU A 90 30.47 15.22 -13.28
C LEU A 90 29.32 15.15 -12.25
N ASN A 91 29.03 16.29 -11.61
CA ASN A 91 27.94 16.38 -10.66
C ASN A 91 26.57 16.22 -11.35
N GLU A 92 25.53 15.82 -10.60
CA GLU A 92 24.17 15.68 -11.14
C GLU A 92 23.60 17.01 -11.65
N GLU A 93 24.00 18.14 -11.04
CA GLU A 93 23.59 19.49 -11.42
C GLU A 93 24.82 20.36 -11.73
N GLU A 94 25.18 20.46 -13.01
CA GLU A 94 26.31 21.28 -13.50
C GLU A 94 25.80 22.56 -14.20
N TYR A 95 25.16 23.46 -13.46
CA TYR A 95 24.61 24.72 -14.00
C TYR A 95 25.65 25.66 -14.63
N GLY A 96 26.94 25.45 -14.34
CA GLY A 96 28.03 26.24 -14.90
C GLY A 96 28.41 25.85 -16.34
N ILE A 97 27.89 24.73 -16.85
CA ILE A 97 28.14 24.26 -18.22
C ILE A 97 27.04 24.81 -19.12
N LEU A 98 27.36 25.89 -19.83
CA LEU A 98 26.43 26.62 -20.71
C LEU A 98 26.80 26.50 -22.19
N SER A 99 28.01 26.02 -22.48
CA SER A 99 28.63 25.94 -23.81
C SER A 99 29.58 24.75 -23.88
N LEU A 100 30.00 24.38 -25.08
CA LEU A 100 31.00 23.33 -25.25
C LEU A 100 32.36 23.72 -24.62
N PHE A 101 32.73 25.00 -24.68
CA PHE A 101 33.95 25.48 -24.02
C PHE A 101 33.89 25.29 -22.51
N THR A 102 32.79 25.72 -21.87
CA THR A 102 32.63 25.57 -20.41
C THR A 102 32.58 24.10 -19.98
N PHE A 103 32.10 23.20 -20.84
CA PHE A 103 32.20 21.75 -20.64
C PHE A 103 33.67 21.28 -20.63
N TRP A 104 34.50 21.72 -21.58
CA TRP A 104 35.93 21.40 -21.61
C TRP A 104 36.70 22.02 -20.44
N LEU A 105 36.39 23.26 -20.08
CA LEU A 105 36.96 23.92 -18.90
C LEU A 105 36.67 23.12 -17.62
N ARG A 106 35.44 22.62 -17.47
CA ARG A 106 35.05 21.78 -16.33
C ARG A 106 35.80 20.45 -16.31
N ILE A 107 36.05 19.85 -17.48
CA ILE A 107 36.89 18.65 -17.60
C ILE A 107 38.34 18.94 -17.20
N ALA A 108 38.92 20.06 -17.64
CA ALA A 108 40.27 20.46 -17.24
C ALA A 108 40.37 20.70 -15.73
N GLU A 109 39.36 21.34 -15.12
CA GLU A 109 39.26 21.52 -13.67
C GLU A 109 39.25 20.17 -12.94
N LYS A 110 38.41 19.23 -13.38
CA LYS A 110 38.32 17.87 -12.80
C LYS A 110 39.63 17.08 -12.92
N LEU A 111 40.36 17.26 -14.01
CA LEU A 111 41.68 16.66 -14.18
C LEU A 111 42.69 17.24 -13.18
N ALA A 112 42.68 18.56 -12.96
CA ALA A 112 43.52 19.22 -11.97
C ALA A 112 43.16 18.83 -10.53
N GLU A 113 41.87 18.64 -10.21
CA GLU A 113 41.41 18.14 -8.91
C GLU A 113 41.95 16.73 -8.62
N GLN A 114 42.06 15.86 -9.63
CA GLN A 114 42.54 14.49 -9.48
C GLN A 114 44.07 14.38 -9.41
N ASP A 115 44.79 15.08 -10.29
CA ASP A 115 46.26 15.14 -10.27
C ASP A 115 46.75 16.55 -10.57
N ALA A 116 46.81 17.36 -9.51
CA ALA A 116 47.28 18.73 -9.58
C ALA A 116 48.72 18.84 -10.15
N LYS A 117 49.57 17.83 -9.99
CA LYS A 117 50.94 17.90 -10.51
C LYS A 117 50.98 17.81 -12.03
N ARG A 118 50.04 17.08 -12.65
CA ARG A 118 50.01 16.86 -14.10
C ARG A 118 49.14 17.87 -14.84
N TYR A 119 48.07 18.36 -14.21
CA TYR A 119 47.00 19.07 -14.93
C TYR A 119 46.68 20.49 -14.44
N THR A 120 47.37 21.02 -13.42
CA THR A 120 47.16 22.43 -13.01
C THR A 120 47.49 23.41 -14.14
N GLU A 121 48.58 23.17 -14.87
CA GLU A 121 48.98 24.00 -16.01
C GLU A 121 47.92 23.96 -17.14
N LEU A 122 47.39 22.77 -17.46
CA LEU A 122 46.30 22.61 -18.42
C LEU A 122 45.09 23.46 -18.02
N PHE A 123 44.66 23.39 -16.75
CA PHE A 123 43.51 24.13 -16.28
C PHE A 123 43.72 25.66 -16.37
N GLU A 124 44.90 26.15 -16.00
CA GLU A 124 45.25 27.57 -16.14
C GLU A 124 45.26 28.01 -17.61
N GLN A 125 45.81 27.21 -18.52
CA GLN A 125 45.84 27.53 -19.94
C GLN A 125 44.42 27.59 -20.54
N VAL A 126 43.58 26.59 -20.26
CA VAL A 126 42.19 26.56 -20.75
C VAL A 126 41.36 27.70 -20.15
N SER A 127 41.56 28.02 -18.86
CA SER A 127 40.86 29.13 -18.19
C SER A 127 41.17 30.51 -18.78
N ASN A 128 42.34 30.68 -19.40
CA ASN A 128 42.78 31.95 -20.00
C ASN A 128 42.39 32.09 -21.48
N LEU A 129 41.69 31.12 -22.06
CA LEU A 129 41.22 31.18 -23.45
C LEU A 129 39.99 32.10 -23.60
N ASP A 130 39.86 32.72 -24.77
CA ASP A 130 38.69 33.53 -25.16
C ASP A 130 37.51 32.64 -25.62
N ASP A 131 37.01 31.75 -24.74
CA ASP A 131 35.82 30.89 -24.97
C ASP A 131 35.90 29.99 -26.22
N SER A 132 37.12 29.61 -26.62
CA SER A 132 37.37 28.78 -27.80
C SER A 132 37.35 27.28 -27.47
N ALA A 133 36.24 26.62 -27.78
CA ALA A 133 36.06 25.19 -27.52
C ALA A 133 37.03 24.27 -28.27
N GLU A 134 37.40 24.62 -29.51
CA GLU A 134 38.36 23.88 -30.33
C GLU A 134 39.75 23.90 -29.69
N MET A 135 40.25 25.10 -29.36
CA MET A 135 41.55 25.28 -28.69
C MET A 135 41.57 24.61 -27.32
N ALA A 136 40.46 24.67 -26.57
CA ALA A 136 40.36 24.01 -25.27
C ALA A 136 40.51 22.49 -25.40
N TRP A 137 39.87 21.88 -26.38
CA TRP A 137 40.02 20.45 -26.65
C TRP A 137 41.43 20.08 -27.12
N GLU A 138 42.03 20.87 -28.02
CA GLU A 138 43.41 20.65 -28.47
C GLU A 138 44.41 20.62 -27.30
N LEU A 139 44.30 21.58 -26.38
CA LEU A 139 45.15 21.62 -25.17
C LEU A 139 44.92 20.40 -24.28
N ILE A 140 43.67 20.00 -24.06
CA ILE A 140 43.33 18.79 -23.28
C ILE A 140 43.94 17.56 -23.96
N GLN A 141 43.78 17.43 -25.27
CA GLN A 141 44.29 16.31 -26.04
C GLN A 141 45.82 16.23 -25.94
N ASP A 142 46.53 17.34 -26.15
CA ASP A 142 48.00 17.39 -26.09
C ASP A 142 48.52 16.96 -24.71
N HIS A 143 47.88 17.43 -23.63
CA HIS A 143 48.25 17.04 -22.28
C HIS A 143 47.97 15.56 -22.00
N LEU A 144 46.85 15.03 -22.49
CA LEU A 144 46.52 13.61 -22.37
C LEU A 144 47.54 12.74 -23.13
N ASP A 145 47.88 13.10 -24.36
CA ASP A 145 48.84 12.37 -25.19
C ASP A 145 50.26 12.41 -24.60
N ASN A 146 50.71 13.59 -24.12
CA ASN A 146 52.01 13.76 -23.46
C ASN A 146 52.15 12.89 -22.19
N ASN A 147 51.05 12.74 -21.43
CA ASN A 147 51.03 11.92 -20.23
C ASN A 147 50.70 10.44 -20.51
N GLN A 148 50.41 10.06 -21.77
CA GLN A 148 49.92 8.74 -22.17
C GLN A 148 48.63 8.34 -21.42
N GLN A 149 47.79 9.32 -21.11
CA GLN A 149 46.53 9.14 -20.39
C GLN A 149 45.33 9.40 -21.31
N LYS A 150 44.18 8.87 -20.91
CA LYS A 150 42.89 9.02 -21.58
C LYS A 150 41.82 9.28 -20.53
N ILE A 151 40.67 9.80 -20.96
CA ILE A 151 39.56 10.12 -20.06
C ILE A 151 38.32 9.32 -20.41
N ILE A 152 37.60 8.91 -19.38
CA ILE A 152 36.23 8.42 -19.48
C ILE A 152 35.33 9.34 -18.66
N VAL A 153 34.41 10.02 -19.34
CA VAL A 153 33.55 11.04 -18.76
C VAL A 153 32.18 10.43 -18.47
N PHE A 154 31.77 10.48 -17.20
CA PHE A 154 30.47 10.06 -16.72
C PHE A 154 29.63 11.30 -16.45
N VAL A 155 28.56 11.45 -17.22
CA VAL A 155 27.68 12.63 -17.17
C VAL A 155 26.28 12.18 -16.83
N ASP A 156 25.73 12.61 -15.70
CA ASP A 156 24.30 12.41 -15.47
C ASP A 156 23.48 13.43 -16.25
N ASN A 157 22.25 13.07 -16.60
CA ASN A 157 21.30 13.93 -17.31
C ASN A 157 21.87 14.62 -18.57
N LEU A 158 22.65 13.89 -19.36
CA LEU A 158 23.33 14.33 -20.59
C LEU A 158 22.39 15.04 -21.58
N GLY A 159 21.12 14.63 -21.66
CA GLY A 159 20.12 15.26 -22.52
C GLY A 159 19.77 16.70 -22.14
N GLU A 160 19.88 17.06 -20.86
CA GLU A 160 19.67 18.44 -20.40
C GLU A 160 20.91 19.28 -20.60
N LEU A 161 22.09 18.74 -20.26
CA LEU A 161 23.38 19.42 -20.42
C LEU A 161 23.65 19.84 -21.87
N PHE A 162 23.31 18.98 -22.84
CA PHE A 162 23.51 19.30 -24.26
C PHE A 162 22.39 20.14 -24.87
N LYS A 163 21.26 20.34 -24.18
CA LYS A 163 20.11 21.02 -24.78
C LYS A 163 20.38 22.49 -25.11
N ASP A 164 21.26 23.12 -24.35
CA ASP A 164 21.56 24.54 -24.47
C ASP A 164 22.69 24.82 -25.48
N PHE A 165 23.33 23.78 -26.02
CA PHE A 165 24.38 23.92 -27.03
C PHE A 165 23.78 24.30 -28.38
N ASP A 166 24.50 25.14 -29.13
CA ASP A 166 24.13 25.45 -30.49
C ASP A 166 24.48 24.32 -31.48
N ASN A 167 24.04 24.47 -32.74
CA ASN A 167 24.28 23.46 -33.77
C ASN A 167 25.77 23.26 -34.10
N ASN A 168 26.59 24.30 -33.95
CA ASN A 168 28.02 24.23 -34.22
C ASN A 168 28.75 23.50 -33.08
N GLU A 169 28.43 23.85 -31.83
CA GLU A 169 28.93 23.16 -30.65
C GLU A 169 28.56 21.67 -30.65
N HIS A 170 27.33 21.35 -31.03
CA HIS A 170 26.92 19.96 -31.21
C HIS A 170 27.74 19.22 -32.28
N ALA A 171 28.05 19.90 -33.40
CA ALA A 171 28.86 19.32 -34.46
C ALA A 171 30.31 19.10 -34.00
N GLN A 172 30.91 20.10 -33.33
CA GLN A 172 32.25 20.02 -32.75
C GLN A 172 32.35 18.90 -31.71
N LEU A 173 31.41 18.81 -30.78
CA LEU A 173 31.41 17.74 -29.78
C LEU A 173 31.29 16.36 -30.44
N ARG A 174 30.42 16.22 -31.45
CA ARG A 174 30.27 14.97 -32.19
C ARG A 174 31.56 14.61 -32.94
N GLU A 175 32.20 15.58 -33.59
CA GLU A 175 33.49 15.40 -34.25
C GLU A 175 34.52 14.89 -33.24
N VAL A 176 34.61 15.55 -32.09
CA VAL A 176 35.57 15.18 -31.05
C VAL A 176 35.39 13.73 -30.60
N LEU A 177 34.15 13.37 -30.26
CA LEU A 177 33.80 12.03 -29.81
C LEU A 177 33.96 10.97 -30.92
N SER A 178 33.83 11.34 -32.20
CA SER A 178 33.95 10.42 -33.33
C SER A 178 35.40 10.16 -33.75
N LEU A 179 36.29 11.15 -33.62
CA LEU A 179 37.64 11.12 -34.19
C LEU A 179 38.73 10.86 -33.16
N HIS A 180 38.53 11.25 -31.89
CA HIS A 180 39.58 11.15 -30.87
C HIS A 180 39.40 9.96 -29.96
N SER A 181 40.48 9.19 -29.83
CA SER A 181 40.53 8.00 -28.98
C SER A 181 40.81 8.33 -27.50
N GLN A 182 41.13 9.59 -27.22
CA GLN A 182 41.51 10.11 -25.90
C GLN A 182 40.30 10.24 -24.96
N ILE A 183 39.07 10.26 -25.49
CA ILE A 183 37.84 10.47 -24.72
C ILE A 183 36.81 9.36 -24.95
N ARG A 184 36.14 8.97 -23.87
CA ARG A 184 34.96 8.12 -23.93
C ARG A 184 33.84 8.69 -23.06
N LEU A 185 32.69 8.94 -23.63
CA LEU A 185 31.50 9.42 -22.92
C LEU A 185 30.52 8.29 -22.53
N ILE A 186 30.07 8.30 -21.27
CA ILE A 186 28.97 7.47 -20.76
C ILE A 186 27.96 8.37 -20.04
N GLY A 187 26.79 8.56 -20.63
CA GLY A 187 25.77 9.47 -20.13
C GLY A 187 24.56 8.80 -19.50
N GLY A 188 23.91 9.46 -18.55
CA GLY A 188 22.55 9.16 -18.10
C GLY A 188 21.53 10.09 -18.76
N SER A 189 20.31 9.62 -19.03
CA SER A 189 19.20 10.51 -19.43
C SER A 189 17.89 10.10 -18.78
N SER A 190 17.14 11.09 -18.30
CA SER A 190 15.80 10.93 -17.74
C SER A 190 14.67 11.09 -18.76
N GLN A 191 15.00 11.49 -19.98
CA GLN A 191 14.07 11.64 -21.10
C GLN A 191 14.48 10.71 -22.24
N LEU A 192 13.49 10.21 -22.98
CA LEU A 192 13.77 9.56 -24.27
C LEU A 192 14.37 10.62 -25.20
N LEU A 193 15.67 10.50 -25.49
CA LEU A 193 16.34 11.45 -26.37
C LEU A 193 15.73 11.36 -27.78
N GLU A 194 15.21 12.48 -28.27
CA GLU A 194 14.72 12.63 -29.65
C GLU A 194 15.80 12.23 -30.67
N ALA A 195 17.07 12.36 -30.28
CA ALA A 195 18.26 11.91 -31.02
C ALA A 195 18.35 10.41 -31.35
N HIS A 196 17.33 9.60 -31.06
CA HIS A 196 17.24 8.23 -31.55
C HIS A 196 16.14 8.00 -32.59
N PHE A 197 15.22 8.96 -32.73
CA PHE A 197 14.05 8.86 -33.61
C PHE A 197 14.04 9.95 -34.68
N ASP A 198 14.68 11.09 -34.41
CA ASP A 198 14.80 12.19 -35.37
C ASP A 198 16.15 12.13 -36.10
N VAL A 199 16.09 11.87 -37.40
CA VAL A 199 17.26 11.78 -38.30
C VAL A 199 18.02 13.11 -38.37
N SER A 200 17.36 14.24 -38.05
CA SER A 200 17.98 15.57 -38.05
C SER A 200 18.74 15.93 -36.77
N ALA A 201 18.63 15.10 -35.72
CA ALA A 201 19.26 15.37 -34.44
C ALA A 201 20.80 15.18 -34.50
N PRO A 202 21.60 16.03 -33.84
CA PRO A 202 23.05 16.00 -33.92
C PRO A 202 23.69 14.66 -33.52
N PHE A 203 23.09 13.93 -32.58
CA PHE A 203 23.60 12.63 -32.09
C PHE A 203 22.81 11.42 -32.57
N TYR A 204 22.17 11.50 -33.76
CA TYR A 204 21.38 10.39 -34.31
C TYR A 204 22.15 9.06 -34.33
N GLN A 205 21.64 8.06 -33.59
CA GLN A 205 22.23 6.73 -33.43
C GLN A 205 23.71 6.71 -32.96
N PHE A 206 24.20 7.80 -32.37
CA PHE A 206 25.59 7.93 -31.96
C PHE A 206 25.94 7.08 -30.72
N PHE A 207 25.00 6.97 -29.78
CA PHE A 207 25.20 6.26 -28.52
C PHE A 207 24.63 4.84 -28.55
N LYS A 208 25.35 3.91 -27.91
CA LYS A 208 24.83 2.59 -27.58
C LYS A 208 23.89 2.69 -26.37
N LEU A 209 22.63 2.35 -26.59
CA LEU A 209 21.57 2.50 -25.60
C LEU A 209 21.56 1.37 -24.57
N ILE A 210 21.38 1.76 -23.30
CA ILE A 210 21.05 0.86 -22.20
C ILE A 210 19.79 1.40 -21.51
N ASN A 211 18.69 0.68 -21.68
CA ASN A 211 17.40 1.08 -21.12
C ASN A 211 17.22 0.40 -19.76
N LEU A 212 17.21 1.18 -18.69
CA LEU A 212 16.87 0.72 -17.34
C LEU A 212 15.35 0.55 -17.26
N LYS A 213 14.91 -0.71 -17.32
CA LYS A 213 13.51 -1.07 -17.15
C LYS A 213 13.08 -0.98 -15.69
N SER A 214 11.79 -0.90 -15.42
CA SER A 214 11.24 -1.13 -14.06
C SER A 214 11.81 -2.42 -13.46
N ILE A 215 12.13 -2.40 -12.17
CA ILE A 215 12.66 -3.62 -11.55
C ILE A 215 11.61 -4.72 -11.52
N ASP A 216 12.04 -5.94 -11.81
CA ASP A 216 11.20 -7.12 -11.71
C ASP A 216 11.11 -7.64 -10.26
N GLU A 217 10.29 -8.65 -10.03
CA GLU A 217 10.09 -9.26 -8.71
C GLU A 217 11.41 -9.82 -8.13
N THR A 218 12.26 -10.41 -8.97
CA THR A 218 13.54 -10.99 -8.53
C THR A 218 14.50 -9.89 -8.11
N GLU A 219 14.60 -8.81 -8.89
CA GLU A 219 15.38 -7.62 -8.55
C GLU A 219 14.82 -6.93 -7.30
N MET A 220 13.51 -6.92 -7.09
CA MET A 220 12.89 -6.38 -5.89
C MET A 220 13.30 -7.16 -4.64
N HIS A 221 13.22 -8.49 -4.66
CA HIS A 221 13.69 -9.31 -3.53
C HIS A 221 15.18 -9.07 -3.23
N GLN A 222 16.03 -8.93 -4.26
CA GLN A 222 17.44 -8.61 -4.08
C GLN A 222 17.66 -7.24 -3.46
N LEU A 223 16.89 -6.24 -3.88
CA LEU A 223 16.94 -4.90 -3.31
C LEU A 223 16.52 -4.91 -1.83
N LEU A 224 15.39 -5.53 -1.49
CA LEU A 224 14.88 -5.59 -0.13
C LEU A 224 15.84 -6.33 0.81
N ARG A 225 16.40 -7.47 0.39
CA ARG A 225 17.43 -8.20 1.15
C ARG A 225 18.68 -7.33 1.40
N SER A 226 19.10 -6.58 0.39
CA SER A 226 20.24 -5.67 0.50
C SER A 226 19.98 -4.55 1.51
N LEU A 227 18.78 -3.96 1.50
CA LEU A 227 18.38 -2.91 2.46
C LEU A 227 18.26 -3.48 3.88
N ALA A 228 17.68 -4.67 4.01
CA ALA A 228 17.56 -5.37 5.29
C ALA A 228 18.92 -5.66 5.92
N THR A 229 19.87 -6.15 5.11
CA THR A 229 21.26 -6.44 5.56
C THR A 229 21.96 -5.19 6.08
N GLN A 230 21.69 -4.02 5.48
CA GLN A 230 22.23 -2.74 5.94
C GLN A 230 21.55 -2.21 7.20
N THR A 231 20.33 -2.67 7.49
CA THR A 231 19.53 -2.21 8.63
C THR A 231 19.82 -3.03 9.89
N GLY A 232 19.93 -4.36 9.76
CA GLY A 232 20.26 -5.27 10.87
C GLY A 232 19.68 -6.67 10.71
N GLU A 233 20.08 -7.61 11.58
CA GLU A 233 19.65 -9.01 11.51
C GLU A 233 18.13 -9.20 11.67
N GLU A 234 17.49 -8.39 12.51
CA GLU A 234 16.03 -8.41 12.67
C GLU A 234 15.32 -8.06 11.36
N ALA A 235 15.82 -7.03 10.65
CA ALA A 235 15.26 -6.63 9.36
C ALA A 235 15.40 -7.73 8.31
N VAL A 236 16.49 -8.49 8.34
CA VAL A 236 16.69 -9.63 7.43
C VAL A 236 15.63 -10.71 7.69
N LYS A 237 15.38 -11.06 8.96
CA LYS A 237 14.35 -12.06 9.32
C LYS A 237 12.97 -11.62 8.84
N THR A 238 12.58 -10.38 9.16
CA THR A 238 11.27 -9.84 8.77
C THR A 238 11.07 -9.83 7.26
N ILE A 239 12.09 -9.42 6.48
CA ILE A 239 11.97 -9.41 5.01
C ILE A 239 11.88 -10.82 4.43
N GLU A 240 12.63 -11.80 4.95
CA GLU A 240 12.48 -13.19 4.48
C GLU A 240 11.12 -13.78 4.83
N GLU A 241 10.58 -13.46 6.01
CA GLU A 241 9.20 -13.81 6.40
C GLU A 241 8.19 -13.19 5.44
N ILE A 242 8.28 -11.89 5.15
CA ILE A 242 7.36 -11.21 4.22
C ILE A 242 7.46 -11.77 2.80
N ILE A 243 8.67 -12.07 2.30
CA ILE A 243 8.86 -12.67 0.97
C ILE A 243 8.17 -14.04 0.89
N THR A 244 8.15 -14.80 1.99
CA THR A 244 7.66 -16.18 2.01
C THR A 244 6.16 -16.25 2.29
N GLU A 245 5.70 -15.54 3.31
CA GLU A 245 4.33 -15.61 3.83
C GLU A 245 3.40 -14.56 3.19
N HIS A 246 3.94 -13.42 2.72
CA HIS A 246 3.17 -12.29 2.19
C HIS A 246 3.73 -11.70 0.87
N PRO A 247 4.02 -12.53 -0.16
CA PRO A 247 4.60 -12.06 -1.42
C PRO A 247 3.71 -11.03 -2.16
N GLU A 248 2.40 -11.08 -1.94
CA GLU A 248 1.43 -10.12 -2.49
C GLU A 248 1.69 -8.68 -2.06
N ARG A 249 2.21 -8.46 -0.84
CA ARG A 249 2.57 -7.10 -0.35
C ARG A 249 3.73 -6.52 -1.14
N ILE A 250 4.75 -7.34 -1.38
CA ILE A 250 5.91 -6.95 -2.17
C ILE A 250 5.46 -6.59 -3.58
N GLU A 251 4.61 -7.41 -4.19
CA GLU A 251 4.07 -7.15 -5.51
C GLU A 251 3.19 -5.89 -5.55
N ALA A 252 2.40 -5.62 -4.50
CA ALA A 252 1.60 -4.41 -4.36
C ALA A 252 2.50 -3.16 -4.39
N VAL A 253 3.56 -3.11 -3.57
CA VAL A 253 4.51 -2.00 -3.59
C VAL A 253 5.26 -1.90 -4.92
N ARG A 254 5.63 -3.03 -5.53
CA ARG A 254 6.27 -3.02 -6.86
C ARG A 254 5.40 -2.33 -7.90
N ARG A 255 4.11 -2.68 -7.94
CA ARG A 255 3.13 -2.09 -8.87
C ARG A 255 2.89 -0.62 -8.58
N LEU A 256 2.78 -0.25 -7.30
CA LEU A 256 2.55 1.13 -6.90
C LEU A 256 3.72 2.05 -7.27
N THR A 257 4.93 1.55 -7.11
CA THR A 257 6.16 2.27 -7.45
C THR A 257 6.55 2.15 -8.92
N ASP A 258 5.79 1.41 -9.74
CA ASP A 258 6.18 1.02 -11.11
C ASP A 258 7.61 0.42 -11.18
N GLY A 259 8.04 -0.25 -10.11
CA GLY A 259 9.39 -0.80 -9.99
C GLY A 259 10.51 0.25 -9.96
N VAL A 260 10.24 1.48 -9.50
CA VAL A 260 11.24 2.55 -9.36
C VAL A 260 12.07 2.33 -8.08
N PRO A 261 13.38 2.03 -8.17
CA PRO A 261 14.21 1.72 -7.01
C PRO A 261 14.19 2.79 -5.91
N ARG A 262 14.30 4.08 -6.27
CA ARG A 262 14.28 5.17 -5.28
C ARG A 262 12.99 5.18 -4.45
N THR A 263 11.84 4.99 -5.09
CA THR A 263 10.55 4.93 -4.40
C THR A 263 10.41 3.67 -3.55
N ILE A 264 10.94 2.53 -4.01
CA ILE A 264 10.95 1.28 -3.22
C ILE A 264 11.82 1.42 -1.97
N VAL A 265 12.99 2.06 -2.08
CA VAL A 265 13.85 2.34 -0.91
C VAL A 265 13.12 3.24 0.10
N LEU A 266 12.35 4.23 -0.38
CA LEU A 266 11.54 5.10 0.47
C LEU A 266 10.43 4.33 1.21
N LEU A 267 9.81 3.35 0.56
CA LEU A 267 8.76 2.52 1.15
C LEU A 267 9.29 1.32 1.94
N PHE A 268 10.61 1.15 2.06
CA PHE A 268 11.21 0.03 2.78
C PHE A 268 10.73 -0.04 4.24
N GLN A 269 10.61 1.09 4.92
CA GLN A 269 10.11 1.14 6.30
C GLN A 269 8.66 0.65 6.41
N ILE A 270 7.80 1.00 5.44
CA ILE A 270 6.41 0.53 5.41
C ILE A 270 6.36 -0.99 5.23
N ILE A 271 7.21 -1.54 4.35
CA ILE A 271 7.32 -2.99 4.17
C ILE A 271 7.76 -3.65 5.49
N MET A 272 8.77 -3.08 6.15
CA MET A 272 9.30 -3.58 7.42
C MET A 272 8.28 -3.60 8.56
N GLU A 273 7.40 -2.59 8.64
CA GLU A 273 6.33 -2.57 9.63
C GLU A 273 5.15 -3.49 9.31
N GLY A 274 5.04 -3.88 8.03
CA GLY A 274 3.94 -4.64 7.49
C GLY A 274 2.66 -3.81 7.52
N ALA A 275 1.57 -4.44 7.93
CA ALA A 275 0.28 -3.79 8.04
C ALA A 275 0.08 -3.29 9.50
N LYS A 276 0.94 -2.40 10.01
CA LYS A 276 0.71 -1.60 11.25
C LYS A 276 -0.41 -0.56 11.08
N GLU A 277 -1.11 -0.08 12.12
CA GLU A 277 -1.70 1.27 12.07
C GLU A 277 -0.58 2.30 11.82
N SER A 278 0.57 2.08 12.46
CA SER A 278 1.82 2.80 12.24
C SER A 278 2.23 2.86 10.76
N SER A 279 1.96 1.80 9.97
CA SER A 279 2.31 1.77 8.54
C SER A 279 1.67 2.90 7.73
N TYR A 280 0.48 3.35 8.13
CA TYR A 280 -0.16 4.52 7.50
C TYR A 280 0.57 5.82 7.88
N ALA A 281 0.99 5.98 9.13
CA ALA A 281 1.80 7.13 9.54
C ALA A 281 3.15 7.16 8.79
N TYR A 282 3.79 6.01 8.60
CA TYR A 282 4.99 5.91 7.74
C TYR A 282 4.69 6.20 6.27
N LEU A 283 3.50 5.86 5.77
CA LEU A 283 3.07 6.22 4.42
C LEU A 283 2.94 7.73 4.26
N GLU A 284 2.29 8.41 5.20
CA GLU A 284 2.22 9.89 5.20
C GLU A 284 3.62 10.52 5.29
N GLU A 285 4.47 10.04 6.20
CA GLU A 285 5.85 10.52 6.34
C GLU A 285 6.66 10.26 5.06
N THR A 286 6.48 9.10 4.43
CA THR A 286 7.17 8.75 3.19
C THR A 286 6.72 9.65 2.05
N ILE A 287 5.43 9.95 1.97
CA ILE A 287 4.89 10.86 0.95
C ILE A 287 5.47 12.26 1.13
N ASP A 288 5.60 12.74 2.36
CA ASP A 288 6.30 13.99 2.65
C ASP A 288 7.78 13.94 2.24
N LYS A 289 8.50 12.86 2.58
CA LYS A 289 9.90 12.64 2.15
C LYS A 289 10.05 12.60 0.64
N THR A 290 9.04 12.13 -0.10
CA THR A 290 9.05 12.06 -1.58
C THR A 290 8.65 13.36 -2.26
N THR A 291 8.16 14.35 -1.51
CA THR A 291 7.68 15.63 -2.07
C THR A 291 8.69 16.33 -2.98
N PRO A 292 9.98 16.45 -2.63
CA PRO A 292 10.96 17.06 -3.52
C PRO A 292 11.00 16.35 -4.89
N LEU A 293 11.01 15.02 -4.91
CA LEU A 293 11.08 14.21 -6.13
C LEU A 293 9.94 14.52 -7.11
N TYR A 294 8.70 14.48 -6.62
CA TYR A 294 7.53 14.68 -7.49
C TYR A 294 7.27 16.15 -7.82
N LYS A 295 7.63 17.07 -6.91
CA LYS A 295 7.58 18.51 -7.20
C LYS A 295 8.53 18.87 -8.33
N HIS A 296 9.78 18.40 -8.31
CA HIS A 296 10.73 18.64 -9.41
C HIS A 296 10.21 18.07 -10.74
N ARG A 297 9.64 16.85 -10.74
CA ARG A 297 9.01 16.30 -11.96
C ARG A 297 7.89 17.19 -12.50
N MET A 298 7.09 17.81 -11.62
CA MET A 298 6.07 18.76 -12.03
C MET A 298 6.67 20.07 -12.52
N ASP A 299 7.70 20.61 -11.85
CA ASP A 299 8.26 21.92 -12.15
C ASP A 299 8.87 22.00 -13.56
N ASP A 300 9.45 20.89 -14.05
CA ASP A 300 10.04 20.76 -15.39
C ASP A 300 9.01 20.73 -16.54
N LEU A 301 7.73 20.58 -16.21
CA LEU A 301 6.67 20.53 -17.21
C LEU A 301 6.27 21.94 -17.67
N SER A 302 5.96 22.07 -18.97
CA SER A 302 5.34 23.29 -19.51
C SER A 302 3.96 23.54 -18.88
N ARG A 303 3.45 24.78 -18.97
CA ARG A 303 2.14 25.13 -18.39
C ARG A 303 0.99 24.23 -18.87
N GLN A 304 0.98 23.85 -20.14
CA GLN A 304 -0.04 22.95 -20.70
C GLN A 304 0.13 21.52 -20.17
N GLN A 305 1.37 21.02 -20.09
CA GLN A 305 1.68 19.71 -19.53
C GLN A 305 1.30 19.63 -18.05
N LYS A 306 1.60 20.66 -17.25
CA LYS A 306 1.17 20.76 -15.84
C LYS A 306 -0.35 20.61 -15.70
N ALA A 307 -1.13 21.29 -16.54
CA ALA A 307 -2.59 21.19 -16.53
C ALA A 307 -3.11 19.79 -16.90
N ILE A 308 -2.50 19.16 -17.91
CA ILE A 308 -2.85 17.79 -18.32
C ILE A 308 -2.50 16.79 -17.23
N VAL A 309 -1.29 16.85 -16.68
CA VAL A 309 -0.83 15.96 -15.61
C VAL A 309 -1.65 16.17 -14.34
N HIS A 310 -2.04 17.39 -13.99
CA HIS A 310 -2.96 17.65 -12.88
C HIS A 310 -4.28 16.86 -13.02
N VAL A 311 -4.90 16.91 -14.21
CA VAL A 311 -6.15 16.19 -14.47
C VAL A 311 -5.95 14.68 -14.39
N ILE A 312 -4.90 14.13 -15.02
CA ILE A 312 -4.64 12.68 -14.99
C ILE A 312 -4.27 12.23 -13.57
N ALA A 313 -3.46 13.00 -12.84
CA ALA A 313 -3.03 12.66 -11.48
C ALA A 313 -4.15 12.81 -10.43
N MET A 314 -5.18 13.61 -10.74
CA MET A 314 -6.39 13.71 -9.91
C MET A 314 -7.36 12.54 -10.07
N ASN A 315 -7.13 11.66 -11.03
CA ASN A 315 -7.96 10.47 -11.26
C ASN A 315 -7.08 9.22 -11.09
N TRP A 316 -7.58 8.26 -10.32
CA TRP A 316 -6.86 6.99 -10.11
C TRP A 316 -6.88 6.13 -11.39
N ASP A 317 -8.05 6.09 -12.02
CA ASP A 317 -8.32 5.31 -13.22
C ASP A 317 -7.82 5.99 -14.50
N ALA A 318 -7.62 5.18 -15.55
CA ALA A 318 -7.15 5.67 -16.83
C ALA A 318 -8.19 6.60 -17.49
N MET A 319 -7.71 7.66 -18.14
CA MET A 319 -8.56 8.64 -18.81
C MET A 319 -8.33 8.65 -20.32
N SER A 320 -9.40 8.84 -21.09
CA SER A 320 -9.30 9.08 -22.52
C SER A 320 -8.83 10.51 -22.84
N THR A 321 -8.25 10.71 -24.02
CA THR A 321 -7.89 12.06 -24.50
C THR A 321 -9.07 13.04 -24.51
N LYS A 322 -10.29 12.54 -24.75
CA LYS A 322 -11.51 13.35 -24.78
C LYS A 322 -11.84 13.88 -23.38
N GLU A 323 -11.86 13.00 -22.37
CA GLU A 323 -12.13 13.38 -20.97
C GLU A 323 -11.07 14.37 -20.46
N ILE A 324 -9.79 14.15 -20.80
CA ILE A 324 -8.71 15.07 -20.45
C ILE A 324 -8.92 16.44 -21.10
N ALA A 325 -9.27 16.48 -22.38
CA ALA A 325 -9.53 17.73 -23.10
C ALA A 325 -10.73 18.50 -22.53
N GLU A 326 -11.80 17.80 -22.16
CA GLU A 326 -12.98 18.40 -21.53
C GLU A 326 -12.66 19.01 -20.16
N GLN A 327 -11.93 18.29 -19.29
CA GLN A 327 -11.57 18.79 -17.96
C GLN A 327 -10.52 19.92 -18.00
N THR A 328 -9.53 19.82 -18.89
CA THR A 328 -8.50 20.86 -19.06
C THR A 328 -8.97 22.07 -19.86
N ARG A 329 -10.10 21.95 -20.59
CA ARG A 329 -10.60 22.93 -21.58
C ARG A 329 -9.58 23.27 -22.68
N LEU A 330 -8.66 22.35 -22.97
CA LEU A 330 -7.69 22.47 -24.05
C LEU A 330 -8.19 21.80 -25.33
N PRO A 331 -7.80 22.28 -26.52
CA PRO A 331 -8.12 21.59 -27.77
C PRO A 331 -7.58 20.15 -27.78
N SER A 332 -8.41 19.19 -28.18
CA SER A 332 -8.03 17.77 -28.17
C SER A 332 -6.73 17.48 -28.94
N LYS A 333 -6.50 18.16 -30.08
CA LYS A 333 -5.24 18.06 -30.85
C LYS A 333 -4.01 18.48 -30.04
N THR A 334 -4.13 19.52 -29.23
CA THR A 334 -3.07 19.98 -28.33
C THR A 334 -2.83 18.95 -27.23
N VAL A 335 -3.90 18.42 -26.62
CA VAL A 335 -3.79 17.36 -25.60
C VAL A 335 -3.10 16.13 -26.16
N SER A 336 -3.50 15.63 -27.34
CA SER A 336 -2.84 14.49 -28.00
C SER A 336 -1.34 14.73 -28.21
N ALA A 337 -0.94 15.90 -28.70
CA ALA A 337 0.47 16.23 -28.92
C ALA A 337 1.26 16.28 -27.60
N GLN A 338 0.68 16.86 -26.54
CA GLN A 338 1.34 16.93 -25.23
C GLN A 338 1.41 15.56 -24.54
N LEU A 339 0.43 14.67 -24.73
CA LEU A 339 0.46 13.31 -24.19
C LEU A 339 1.62 12.50 -24.76
N VAL A 340 1.96 12.65 -26.06
CA VAL A 340 3.14 12.01 -26.66
C VAL A 340 4.43 12.50 -25.98
N LYS A 341 4.54 13.82 -25.73
CA LYS A 341 5.70 14.40 -25.03
C LYS A 341 5.78 13.91 -23.57
N LEU A 342 4.66 13.86 -22.86
CA LEU A 342 4.59 13.35 -21.49
C LEU A 342 4.98 11.87 -21.39
N GLN A 343 4.68 11.08 -22.42
CA GLN A 343 5.13 9.69 -22.53
C GLN A 343 6.66 9.62 -22.74
N GLN A 344 7.22 10.47 -23.59
CA GLN A 344 8.68 10.57 -23.78
C GLN A 344 9.43 11.01 -22.51
N GLN A 345 8.77 11.81 -21.67
CA GLN A 345 9.23 12.24 -20.35
C GLN A 345 8.92 11.22 -19.23
N TRP A 346 8.32 10.08 -19.56
CA TRP A 346 7.96 9.01 -18.63
C TRP A 346 7.00 9.41 -17.49
N ILE A 347 6.15 10.41 -17.72
CA ILE A 347 5.16 10.86 -16.72
C ILE A 347 3.85 10.08 -16.85
N VAL A 348 3.46 9.76 -18.09
CA VAL A 348 2.19 9.13 -18.43
C VAL A 348 2.45 7.91 -19.31
N ASP A 349 1.75 6.82 -19.03
CA ASP A 349 1.70 5.64 -19.88
C ASP A 349 0.41 5.61 -20.71
N LYS A 350 0.52 5.05 -21.91
CA LYS A 350 -0.59 4.85 -22.85
C LYS A 350 -1.06 3.40 -22.76
N ILE A 351 -2.34 3.21 -22.44
CA ILE A 351 -3.01 1.91 -22.49
C ILE A 351 -3.71 1.80 -23.84
N GLU A 352 -3.27 0.83 -24.64
CA GLU A 352 -3.87 0.58 -25.95
C GLU A 352 -5.24 -0.07 -25.78
N THR A 353 -6.19 0.31 -26.64
CA THR A 353 -7.54 -0.23 -26.65
C THR A 353 -7.82 -0.78 -28.04
N ASN A 354 -8.90 -1.56 -28.18
CA ASN A 354 -9.33 -2.09 -29.48
C ASN A 354 -9.85 -1.01 -30.45
N THR A 355 -9.82 0.27 -30.04
CA THR A 355 -10.29 1.41 -30.82
C THR A 355 -9.17 2.44 -30.98
N LYS A 356 -9.41 3.47 -31.79
CA LYS A 356 -8.48 4.61 -31.90
C LYS A 356 -8.41 5.47 -30.63
N ASN A 357 -9.31 5.24 -29.66
CA ASN A 357 -9.37 5.98 -28.41
C ASN A 357 -8.59 5.23 -27.33
N HIS A 358 -7.32 5.58 -27.20
CA HIS A 358 -6.45 5.04 -26.16
C HIS A 358 -6.69 5.72 -24.82
N LEU A 359 -6.33 5.03 -23.74
CA LEU A 359 -6.42 5.54 -22.39
C LEU A 359 -5.04 5.94 -21.88
N TYR A 360 -4.99 6.88 -20.96
CA TYR A 360 -3.77 7.49 -20.46
C TYR A 360 -3.81 7.50 -18.95
N ILE A 361 -2.69 7.20 -18.33
CA ILE A 361 -2.61 7.03 -16.89
C ILE A 361 -1.24 7.44 -16.37
N VAL A 362 -1.16 7.93 -15.14
CA VAL A 362 0.15 8.25 -14.54
C VAL A 362 1.01 6.99 -14.51
N LYS A 363 2.27 7.09 -14.94
CA LYS A 363 3.19 5.95 -15.00
C LYS A 363 3.38 5.30 -13.62
N GLU A 364 3.76 6.10 -12.63
CA GLU A 364 3.99 5.67 -11.25
C GLU A 364 2.76 5.95 -10.38
N ARG A 365 2.12 4.93 -9.80
CA ARG A 365 0.92 5.14 -8.95
C ARG A 365 1.25 5.95 -7.70
N PHE A 366 2.44 5.78 -7.15
CA PHE A 366 2.85 6.54 -5.98
C PHE A 366 2.91 8.06 -6.25
N PHE A 367 3.18 8.48 -7.49
CA PHE A 367 3.05 9.88 -7.89
C PHE A 367 1.59 10.35 -7.87
N ASN A 368 0.65 9.49 -8.27
CA ASN A 368 -0.79 9.74 -8.17
C ASN A 368 -1.22 9.90 -6.69
N ILE A 369 -0.75 9.01 -5.81
CA ILE A 369 -0.98 9.05 -4.36
C ILE A 369 -0.51 10.40 -3.77
N TRP A 370 0.75 10.77 -4.02
CA TRP A 370 1.30 12.04 -3.55
C TRP A 370 0.46 13.24 -4.02
N TYR A 371 -0.02 13.19 -5.27
CA TYR A 371 -0.85 14.25 -5.83
C TYR A 371 -2.22 14.35 -5.12
N LEU A 372 -2.89 13.21 -4.93
CA LEU A 372 -4.20 13.12 -4.28
C LEU A 372 -4.15 13.53 -2.82
N MET A 373 -3.08 13.19 -2.10
CA MET A 373 -2.90 13.63 -0.71
C MET A 373 -2.69 15.14 -0.59
N ARG A 374 -1.92 15.73 -1.51
CA ARG A 374 -1.56 17.14 -1.42
C ARG A 374 -2.64 18.09 -1.93
N TYR A 375 -3.36 17.68 -2.96
CA TYR A 375 -4.31 18.53 -3.66
C TYR A 375 -5.77 18.08 -3.49
N GLY A 376 -6.01 16.87 -2.97
CA GLY A 376 -7.36 16.42 -2.60
C GLY A 376 -7.84 17.12 -1.34
N ASN A 377 -9.05 17.67 -1.38
CA ASN A 377 -9.67 18.25 -0.18
C ASN A 377 -9.97 17.15 0.87
N GLN A 378 -10.09 17.51 2.16
CA GLN A 378 -10.45 16.56 3.24
C GLN A 378 -11.77 15.82 2.98
N ARG A 379 -12.68 16.40 2.18
CA ARG A 379 -13.96 15.81 1.77
C ARG A 379 -13.95 15.22 0.36
N ASP A 380 -12.79 15.25 -0.31
CA ASP A 380 -12.66 14.74 -1.67
C ASP A 380 -12.57 13.21 -1.62
N LYS A 381 -13.60 12.53 -2.14
CA LYS A 381 -13.64 11.06 -2.27
C LYS A 381 -12.35 10.51 -2.88
N ARG A 382 -11.70 11.28 -3.75
CA ARG A 382 -10.46 10.91 -4.43
C ARG A 382 -9.27 10.74 -3.48
N ARG A 383 -9.21 11.52 -2.38
CA ARG A 383 -8.17 11.37 -1.33
C ARG A 383 -8.36 10.08 -0.52
N VAL A 384 -9.58 9.58 -0.45
CA VAL A 384 -9.90 8.29 0.20
C VAL A 384 -9.66 7.13 -0.77
N LEU A 385 -10.05 7.30 -2.04
CA LEU A 385 -10.04 6.23 -3.04
C LEU A 385 -8.66 5.57 -3.23
N TRP A 386 -7.59 6.36 -3.32
CA TRP A 386 -6.26 5.78 -3.53
C TRP A 386 -5.82 4.95 -2.32
N LEU A 387 -6.14 5.40 -1.11
CA LEU A 387 -5.77 4.71 0.12
C LEU A 387 -6.58 3.44 0.25
N THR A 388 -7.85 3.47 -0.13
CA THR A 388 -8.67 2.27 -0.28
C THR A 388 -8.02 1.27 -1.23
N ARG A 389 -7.63 1.69 -2.44
CA ARG A 389 -6.97 0.81 -3.42
C ARG A 389 -5.59 0.32 -2.95
N PHE A 390 -4.86 1.14 -2.19
CA PHE A 390 -3.61 0.74 -1.54
C PHE A 390 -3.87 -0.37 -0.53
N LEU A 391 -4.77 -0.15 0.43
CA LEU A 391 -5.11 -1.10 1.48
C LEU A 391 -5.69 -2.39 0.89
N GLU A 392 -6.56 -2.31 -0.12
CA GLU A 392 -7.07 -3.48 -0.85
C GLU A 392 -5.97 -4.29 -1.54
N SER A 393 -4.87 -3.67 -1.93
CA SER A 393 -3.72 -4.37 -2.53
C SER A 393 -2.72 -4.85 -1.49
N TRP A 394 -2.63 -4.19 -0.35
CA TRP A 394 -1.63 -4.42 0.70
C TRP A 394 -2.10 -5.40 1.78
N CYS A 395 -3.40 -5.42 2.05
CA CYS A 395 -4.03 -6.26 3.06
C CYS A 395 -4.91 -7.30 2.38
N ASP A 396 -5.01 -8.48 2.99
CA ASP A 396 -6.06 -9.42 2.64
C ASP A 396 -7.42 -8.98 3.22
N GLU A 397 -8.49 -9.70 2.86
CA GLU A 397 -9.85 -9.36 3.32
C GLU A 397 -9.96 -9.42 4.85
N ARG A 398 -9.26 -10.36 5.49
CA ARG A 398 -9.28 -10.54 6.94
C ARG A 398 -8.62 -9.38 7.66
N GLU A 399 -7.43 -8.99 7.23
CA GLU A 399 -6.65 -7.88 7.78
C GLU A 399 -7.37 -6.54 7.59
N LEU A 400 -8.07 -6.34 6.47
CA LEU A 400 -8.89 -5.14 6.26
C LEU A 400 -10.00 -5.05 7.29
N SER A 401 -10.67 -6.16 7.58
CA SER A 401 -11.76 -6.22 8.55
C SER A 401 -11.27 -5.97 9.97
N GLU A 402 -10.20 -6.66 10.38
CA GLU A 402 -9.59 -6.48 11.70
C GLU A 402 -9.21 -5.01 11.93
N ARG A 403 -8.59 -4.35 10.94
CA ARG A 403 -8.26 -2.91 10.99
C ARG A 403 -9.46 -2.00 11.06
N PHE A 404 -10.51 -2.32 10.32
CA PHE A 404 -11.71 -1.49 10.30
C PHE A 404 -12.35 -1.47 11.69
N VAL A 405 -12.37 -2.61 12.39
CA VAL A 405 -12.84 -2.69 13.77
C VAL A 405 -11.90 -1.99 14.73
N GLU A 406 -10.59 -2.24 14.64
CA GLU A 406 -9.60 -1.60 15.51
C GLU A 406 -9.68 -0.08 15.38
N ALA A 407 -9.75 0.43 14.15
CA ALA A 407 -9.90 1.85 13.88
C ALA A 407 -11.22 2.39 14.46
N ALA A 408 -12.33 1.66 14.28
CA ALA A 408 -13.62 2.03 14.87
C ALA A 408 -13.54 2.10 16.40
N PHE A 409 -13.05 1.04 17.04
CA PHE A 409 -12.93 0.95 18.49
C PHE A 409 -12.07 2.09 19.06
N ASN A 410 -10.94 2.39 18.42
CA ASN A 410 -10.04 3.46 18.86
C ASN A 410 -10.67 4.85 18.72
N ILE A 411 -11.45 5.09 17.65
CA ILE A 411 -12.24 6.33 17.47
C ILE A 411 -13.32 6.45 18.54
N GLU A 412 -14.01 5.35 18.85
CA GLU A 412 -15.05 5.32 19.88
C GLU A 412 -14.49 5.65 21.26
N ASN A 413 -13.32 5.10 21.60
CA ASN A 413 -12.66 5.27 22.90
C ASN A 413 -11.68 6.46 22.97
N ASN A 414 -11.57 7.29 21.92
CA ASN A 414 -10.62 8.42 21.82
C ASN A 414 -9.14 8.03 22.10
N GLN A 415 -8.75 6.77 21.85
CA GLN A 415 -7.43 6.25 22.26
C GLN A 415 -6.29 6.59 21.28
N THR A 416 -6.58 7.08 20.08
CA THR A 416 -5.57 7.50 19.09
C THR A 416 -6.04 8.64 18.18
N ASN A 417 -5.10 9.45 17.68
CA ASN A 417 -5.33 10.37 16.54
C ASN A 417 -5.39 9.57 15.23
N ILE A 418 -6.37 8.69 15.07
CA ILE A 418 -6.58 8.02 13.78
C ILE A 418 -6.95 9.09 12.75
N SER A 419 -6.26 9.08 11.62
CA SER A 419 -6.59 9.96 10.50
C SER A 419 -7.98 9.62 9.97
N ASP A 420 -8.87 10.61 9.90
CA ASP A 420 -10.18 10.51 9.24
C ASP A 420 -10.07 9.86 7.85
N VAL A 421 -8.95 10.10 7.16
CA VAL A 421 -8.69 9.56 5.82
C VAL A 421 -8.49 8.05 5.85
N TYR A 422 -7.79 7.52 6.85
CA TYR A 422 -7.56 6.08 7.02
C TYR A 422 -8.86 5.33 7.30
N PHE A 423 -9.66 5.84 8.25
CA PHE A 423 -10.96 5.24 8.56
C PHE A 423 -11.92 5.28 7.35
N ASN A 424 -12.03 6.44 6.69
CA ASN A 424 -12.85 6.54 5.48
C ASN A 424 -12.36 5.61 4.35
N ALA A 425 -11.05 5.34 4.27
CA ALA A 425 -10.50 4.46 3.24
C ALA A 425 -10.82 3.00 3.49
N LEU A 426 -10.76 2.55 4.75
CA LEU A 426 -11.25 1.23 5.15
C LEU A 426 -12.74 1.14 4.87
N LEU A 427 -13.53 2.14 5.30
CA LEU A 427 -14.97 2.20 5.05
C LEU A 427 -15.33 2.12 3.56
N ALA A 428 -14.54 2.75 2.68
CA ALA A 428 -14.77 2.75 1.25
C ALA A 428 -14.32 1.45 0.54
N SER A 429 -13.65 0.53 1.23
CA SER A 429 -13.15 -0.74 0.66
C SER A 429 -14.27 -1.62 0.14
N GLU A 430 -14.24 -2.01 -1.14
CA GLU A 430 -15.21 -2.92 -1.76
C GLU A 430 -15.07 -4.35 -1.22
N LYS A 431 -13.93 -4.65 -0.58
CA LYS A 431 -13.64 -5.94 0.05
C LYS A 431 -14.29 -6.14 1.42
N LEU A 432 -14.81 -5.07 2.03
CA LEU A 432 -15.52 -5.14 3.32
C LEU A 432 -17.03 -5.24 3.12
N ASP A 433 -17.69 -6.08 3.92
CA ASP A 433 -19.14 -6.25 3.87
C ASP A 433 -19.89 -4.97 4.29
N SER A 434 -20.88 -4.54 3.49
CA SER A 434 -21.57 -3.27 3.73
C SER A 434 -22.50 -3.27 4.94
N GLU A 435 -22.95 -4.42 5.44
CA GLU A 435 -23.72 -4.45 6.68
C GLU A 435 -22.82 -4.28 7.90
N ILE A 436 -21.59 -4.81 7.88
CA ILE A 436 -20.57 -4.54 8.91
C ILE A 436 -20.22 -3.05 8.95
N LYS A 437 -20.05 -2.44 7.77
CA LYS A 437 -19.89 -0.99 7.66
C LYS A 437 -21.09 -0.27 8.28
N LYS A 438 -22.32 -0.67 7.95
CA LYS A 438 -23.54 -0.05 8.50
C LYS A 438 -23.69 -0.25 10.00
N SER A 439 -23.37 -1.42 10.55
CA SER A 439 -23.49 -1.69 11.98
C SER A 439 -22.53 -0.83 12.78
N ILE A 440 -21.29 -0.69 12.32
CA ILE A 440 -20.28 0.19 12.93
C ILE A 440 -20.65 1.67 12.75
N LEU A 441 -21.20 2.07 11.60
CA LEU A 441 -21.67 3.46 11.38
C LEU A 441 -22.93 3.83 12.18
N ASN A 442 -23.73 2.84 12.59
CA ASN A 442 -24.98 3.04 13.31
C ASN A 442 -24.80 3.06 14.84
N SER A 443 -23.63 2.71 15.37
CA SER A 443 -23.35 2.99 16.79
C SER A 443 -23.30 4.50 17.01
N ILE A 444 -24.03 4.93 18.04
CA ILE A 444 -24.61 6.29 18.19
C ILE A 444 -23.53 7.41 18.26
N ASN A 445 -22.27 7.05 18.49
CA ASN A 445 -21.16 7.99 18.73
C ASN A 445 -20.25 8.31 17.52
N PHE A 446 -20.46 7.72 16.34
CA PHE A 446 -19.50 7.87 15.22
C PHE A 446 -19.70 9.10 14.34
N LYS A 447 -20.95 9.53 14.11
CA LYS A 447 -21.25 10.62 13.16
C LYS A 447 -20.77 12.00 13.62
N ASP A 448 -20.56 12.18 14.92
CA ASP A 448 -20.10 13.45 15.51
C ASP A 448 -18.57 13.49 15.68
N LYS A 449 -17.88 12.34 15.62
CA LYS A 449 -16.43 12.21 15.86
C LYS A 449 -15.56 12.18 14.60
N VAL A 450 -16.10 11.75 13.45
CA VAL A 450 -15.35 11.60 12.19
C VAL A 450 -16.09 12.22 11.01
N GLY A 451 -15.38 12.96 10.16
CA GLY A 451 -15.92 13.46 8.89
C GLY A 451 -16.15 12.32 7.89
N ILE A 452 -17.32 11.67 7.94
CA ILE A 452 -17.66 10.56 7.03
C ILE A 452 -17.86 11.10 5.61
N VAL A 453 -17.14 10.52 4.64
CA VAL A 453 -17.33 10.79 3.22
C VAL A 453 -18.36 9.79 2.68
N ASP A 454 -19.49 10.28 2.17
CA ASP A 454 -20.59 9.44 1.66
C ASP A 454 -20.17 8.64 0.41
N TYR A 455 -19.58 7.46 0.60
CA TYR A 455 -19.38 6.46 -0.44
C TYR A 455 -20.68 5.67 -0.63
N GLN A 456 -21.57 6.19 -1.47
CA GLN A 456 -22.73 5.44 -1.93
C GLN A 456 -22.25 4.27 -2.79
N ASP A 457 -22.30 3.06 -2.23
CA ASP A 457 -22.25 1.80 -3.00
C ASP A 457 -23.48 1.73 -3.90
N ASN A 458 -23.37 2.21 -5.14
CA ASN A 458 -24.46 2.23 -6.11
C ASN A 458 -24.67 0.89 -6.84
N ASP A 459 -23.92 -0.17 -6.50
CA ASP A 459 -23.90 -1.43 -7.25
C ASP A 459 -24.44 -2.67 -6.50
N TYR A 460 -25.14 -2.50 -5.37
CA TYR A 460 -25.85 -3.63 -4.76
C TYR A 460 -27.04 -4.07 -5.63
N LYS A 461 -26.87 -5.21 -6.31
CA LYS A 461 -27.94 -5.81 -7.11
C LYS A 461 -28.88 -6.59 -6.20
N ASN A 462 -30.10 -6.07 -6.04
CA ASN A 462 -31.19 -6.87 -5.49
C ASN A 462 -31.61 -7.94 -6.52
N ILE A 463 -31.13 -9.17 -6.35
CA ILE A 463 -31.50 -10.33 -7.18
C ILE A 463 -32.75 -11.07 -6.68
N GLU A 464 -33.38 -10.61 -5.60
CA GLU A 464 -34.47 -11.31 -4.91
C GLU A 464 -35.66 -11.57 -5.85
N ILE A 465 -36.01 -10.60 -6.70
CA ILE A 465 -37.10 -10.75 -7.68
C ILE A 465 -36.79 -11.87 -8.67
N GLN A 466 -35.56 -11.90 -9.20
CA GLN A 466 -35.13 -12.91 -10.17
C GLN A 466 -35.04 -14.31 -9.53
N LEU A 467 -34.56 -14.39 -8.28
CA LEU A 467 -34.55 -15.61 -7.49
C LEU A 467 -35.97 -16.13 -7.27
N ARG A 468 -36.91 -15.29 -6.81
CA ARG A 468 -38.32 -15.65 -6.62
C ARG A 468 -38.96 -16.14 -7.92
N GLU A 469 -38.67 -15.51 -9.06
CA GLU A 469 -39.16 -15.98 -10.36
C GLU A 469 -38.62 -17.36 -10.75
N LEU A 470 -37.33 -17.62 -10.51
CA LEU A 470 -36.72 -18.92 -10.82
C LEU A 470 -37.24 -20.02 -9.89
N ILE A 471 -37.42 -19.71 -8.61
CA ILE A 471 -38.04 -20.60 -7.61
C ILE A 471 -39.48 -20.92 -8.00
N ASN A 472 -40.29 -19.91 -8.36
CA ASN A 472 -41.68 -20.10 -8.80
C ASN A 472 -41.78 -20.94 -10.09
N LYS A 473 -40.75 -20.91 -10.95
CA LYS A 473 -40.64 -21.74 -12.16
C LYS A 473 -40.01 -23.12 -11.89
N ASN A 474 -39.79 -23.47 -10.62
CA ASN A 474 -39.17 -24.72 -10.16
C ASN A 474 -37.75 -24.96 -10.73
N LYS A 475 -37.02 -23.89 -11.05
CA LYS A 475 -35.64 -23.91 -11.60
C LYS A 475 -34.62 -23.63 -10.50
N VAL A 476 -34.60 -24.47 -9.47
CA VAL A 476 -33.81 -24.25 -8.25
C VAL A 476 -32.30 -24.26 -8.52
N ASP A 477 -31.81 -25.05 -9.49
CA ASP A 477 -30.41 -25.03 -9.94
C ASP A 477 -29.99 -23.68 -10.53
N ASN A 478 -30.83 -23.12 -11.39
CA ASN A 478 -30.57 -21.82 -12.00
C ASN A 478 -30.63 -20.71 -10.95
N ALA A 479 -31.52 -20.84 -9.95
CA ALA A 479 -31.61 -19.93 -8.82
C ALA A 479 -30.31 -19.95 -7.99
N TYR A 480 -29.77 -21.13 -7.70
CA TYR A 480 -28.48 -21.27 -7.03
C TYR A 480 -27.31 -20.73 -7.86
N GLN A 481 -27.26 -21.02 -9.17
CA GLN A 481 -26.23 -20.45 -10.04
C GLN A 481 -26.29 -18.92 -10.09
N LEU A 482 -27.50 -18.34 -10.09
CA LEU A 482 -27.68 -16.90 -10.02
C LEU A 482 -27.14 -16.33 -8.70
N LEU A 483 -27.46 -16.98 -7.58
CA LEU A 483 -26.95 -16.61 -6.26
C LEU A 483 -25.41 -16.68 -6.20
N GLU A 484 -24.81 -17.76 -6.70
CA GLU A 484 -23.36 -17.97 -6.74
C GLU A 484 -22.63 -16.96 -7.63
N SER A 485 -23.18 -16.66 -8.81
CA SER A 485 -22.60 -15.69 -9.75
C SER A 485 -22.64 -14.24 -9.24
N ASN A 486 -23.53 -13.94 -8.29
CA ASN A 486 -23.69 -12.61 -7.70
C ASN A 486 -23.15 -12.52 -6.27
N PHE A 487 -22.45 -13.54 -5.76
CA PHE A 487 -21.94 -13.57 -4.39
C PHE A 487 -21.21 -12.28 -3.97
N LYS A 488 -20.31 -11.76 -4.83
CA LYS A 488 -19.55 -10.52 -4.56
C LYS A 488 -20.38 -9.24 -4.51
N ASN A 489 -21.62 -9.29 -5.00
CA ASN A 489 -22.53 -8.14 -5.07
C ASN A 489 -23.68 -8.25 -4.06
N LEU A 490 -23.59 -9.18 -3.10
CA LEU A 490 -24.58 -9.43 -2.05
C LEU A 490 -23.93 -9.26 -0.69
N THR A 491 -24.71 -8.80 0.29
CA THR A 491 -24.29 -8.82 1.69
C THR A 491 -24.28 -10.26 2.21
N ILE A 492 -23.51 -10.52 3.27
CA ILE A 492 -23.49 -11.83 3.96
C ILE A 492 -24.92 -12.25 4.33
N LYS A 493 -25.73 -11.32 4.83
CA LYS A 493 -27.13 -11.55 5.17
C LYS A 493 -27.98 -11.85 3.95
N ASP A 494 -27.90 -11.05 2.88
CA ASP A 494 -28.71 -11.30 1.67
C ASP A 494 -28.36 -12.67 1.09
N TYR A 495 -27.08 -13.00 1.04
CA TYR A 495 -26.64 -14.31 0.58
C TYR A 495 -27.19 -15.43 1.47
N LEU A 496 -27.06 -15.31 2.80
CA LEU A 496 -27.58 -16.30 3.74
C LEU A 496 -29.10 -16.45 3.66
N PHE A 497 -29.85 -15.35 3.59
CA PHE A 497 -31.32 -15.37 3.47
C PHE A 497 -31.77 -16.03 2.17
N ASN A 498 -31.12 -15.71 1.06
CA ASN A 498 -31.42 -16.33 -0.23
C ASN A 498 -31.03 -17.82 -0.24
N LEU A 499 -29.92 -18.18 0.37
CA LEU A 499 -29.50 -19.57 0.55
C LEU A 499 -30.49 -20.35 1.43
N HIS A 500 -30.92 -19.77 2.55
CA HIS A 500 -31.93 -20.36 3.43
C HIS A 500 -33.27 -20.50 2.70
N THR A 501 -33.64 -19.54 1.86
CA THR A 501 -34.82 -19.64 0.99
C THR A 501 -34.71 -20.84 0.03
N LEU A 502 -33.55 -21.08 -0.58
CA LEU A 502 -33.31 -22.27 -1.40
C LEU A 502 -33.39 -23.57 -0.59
N PHE A 503 -32.92 -23.56 0.66
CA PHE A 503 -33.10 -24.68 1.60
C PHE A 503 -34.57 -24.96 1.92
N LEU A 504 -35.38 -23.94 2.20
CA LEU A 504 -36.81 -24.11 2.44
C LEU A 504 -37.54 -24.71 1.23
N VAL A 505 -37.03 -24.47 0.02
CA VAL A 505 -37.57 -25.01 -1.25
C VAL A 505 -37.10 -26.45 -1.53
N ASP A 506 -35.81 -26.75 -1.32
CA ASP A 506 -35.22 -28.07 -1.55
C ASP A 506 -34.21 -28.46 -0.45
N GLN A 507 -34.78 -28.97 0.66
CA GLN A 507 -34.03 -29.36 1.85
C GLN A 507 -32.99 -30.47 1.61
N LYS A 508 -33.19 -31.32 0.59
CA LYS A 508 -32.26 -32.41 0.28
C LYS A 508 -31.01 -31.90 -0.42
N LYS A 509 -31.12 -30.79 -1.14
CA LYS A 509 -30.08 -30.26 -2.00
C LYS A 509 -29.27 -29.16 -1.33
N PHE A 510 -29.90 -28.30 -0.53
CA PHE A 510 -29.28 -27.15 0.10
C PHE A 510 -29.03 -27.39 1.59
N ILE A 511 -28.23 -28.40 1.91
CA ILE A 511 -27.97 -28.82 3.29
C ILE A 511 -27.22 -27.71 4.06
N PRO A 512 -27.77 -27.17 5.18
CA PRO A 512 -27.17 -26.08 5.94
C PRO A 512 -25.72 -26.35 6.36
N GLU A 513 -25.37 -27.60 6.68
CA GLU A 513 -23.99 -28.01 6.96
C GLU A 513 -23.04 -27.72 5.80
N VAL A 514 -23.40 -28.16 4.60
CA VAL A 514 -22.57 -28.04 3.39
C VAL A 514 -22.46 -26.58 2.96
N TYR A 515 -23.57 -25.84 2.94
CA TYR A 515 -23.56 -24.48 2.42
C TYR A 515 -23.20 -23.43 3.46
N GLY A 516 -23.44 -23.70 4.75
CA GLY A 516 -22.89 -22.92 5.85
C GLY A 516 -21.37 -22.98 5.86
N LEU A 517 -20.77 -24.19 5.76
CA LEU A 517 -19.32 -24.34 5.61
C LEU A 517 -18.78 -23.66 4.34
N LYS A 518 -19.47 -23.77 3.21
CA LYS A 518 -19.09 -23.05 1.99
C LYS A 518 -19.13 -21.53 2.17
N LEU A 519 -20.09 -21.00 2.92
CA LEU A 519 -20.16 -19.57 3.22
C LEU A 519 -18.96 -19.14 4.05
N PHE A 520 -18.61 -19.90 5.10
CA PHE A 520 -17.39 -19.68 5.89
C PHE A 520 -16.10 -19.75 5.06
N GLN A 521 -16.03 -20.66 4.09
CA GLN A 521 -14.85 -20.84 3.23
C GLN A 521 -14.73 -19.79 2.11
N LYS A 522 -15.85 -19.29 1.58
CA LYS A 522 -15.87 -18.39 0.41
C LYS A 522 -15.46 -16.96 0.73
N THR A 523 -15.68 -16.51 1.94
CA THR A 523 -15.47 -15.12 2.39
C THR A 523 -14.17 -14.90 3.14
N ASN A 524 -13.42 -15.97 3.44
CA ASN A 524 -12.25 -15.90 4.32
C ASN A 524 -12.54 -15.06 5.59
N PHE A 525 -13.72 -15.28 6.21
CA PHE A 525 -14.24 -14.42 7.27
C PHE A 525 -13.20 -14.16 8.37
N ALA A 526 -12.95 -12.89 8.68
CA ALA A 526 -12.31 -12.57 9.95
C ALA A 526 -13.27 -12.92 11.09
N THR A 527 -12.74 -12.91 12.32
CA THR A 527 -13.51 -13.17 13.55
C THR A 527 -14.80 -12.37 13.61
N LEU A 528 -14.81 -11.15 13.06
CA LEU A 528 -15.95 -10.25 13.06
C LEU A 528 -17.04 -10.69 12.09
N GLU A 529 -16.75 -10.94 10.82
CA GLU A 529 -17.74 -11.37 9.84
C GLU A 529 -18.36 -12.71 10.24
N ALA A 530 -17.54 -13.61 10.81
CA ALA A 530 -18.01 -14.85 11.41
C ALA A 530 -19.00 -14.57 12.55
N SER A 531 -18.65 -13.69 13.49
CA SER A 531 -19.53 -13.29 14.60
C SER A 531 -20.80 -12.61 14.10
N TYR A 532 -20.72 -11.79 13.05
CA TYR A 532 -21.85 -11.13 12.43
C TYR A 532 -22.80 -12.13 11.77
N LEU A 533 -22.26 -13.05 10.98
CA LEU A 533 -23.02 -14.16 10.40
C LEU A 533 -23.74 -14.98 11.48
N LEU A 534 -23.03 -15.32 12.56
CA LEU A 534 -23.58 -16.07 13.69
C LEU A 534 -24.70 -15.30 14.38
N SER A 535 -24.56 -13.98 14.52
CA SER A 535 -25.60 -13.11 15.07
C SER A 535 -26.83 -13.05 14.18
N ILE A 536 -26.68 -13.03 12.85
CA ILE A 536 -27.81 -13.05 11.91
C ILE A 536 -28.58 -14.35 12.05
N VAL A 537 -27.87 -15.48 12.07
CA VAL A 537 -28.45 -16.82 12.20
C VAL A 537 -29.21 -16.96 13.51
N PHE A 538 -28.61 -16.50 14.60
CA PHE A 538 -29.23 -16.47 15.92
C PHE A 538 -30.47 -15.56 15.92
N ASN A 539 -30.32 -14.28 15.58
CA ASN A 539 -31.38 -13.29 15.65
C ASN A 539 -32.57 -13.61 14.72
N ASN A 540 -32.36 -14.33 13.62
CA ASN A 540 -33.43 -14.77 12.72
C ASN A 540 -33.93 -16.20 13.00
N ASN A 541 -33.39 -16.86 14.02
CA ASN A 541 -33.74 -18.23 14.40
C ASN A 541 -33.67 -19.22 13.22
N PHE A 542 -32.58 -19.16 12.45
CA PHE A 542 -32.32 -20.15 11.40
C PHE A 542 -31.84 -21.46 12.05
N TYR A 543 -32.79 -22.16 12.66
CA TYR A 543 -32.59 -23.32 13.53
C TYR A 543 -31.78 -24.42 12.87
N GLU A 544 -31.88 -24.58 11.56
CA GLU A 544 -31.22 -25.64 10.80
C GLU A 544 -29.70 -25.43 10.66
N TYR A 545 -29.20 -24.23 10.95
CA TYR A 545 -27.76 -23.92 11.00
C TYR A 545 -27.18 -24.07 12.41
N LYS A 546 -28.04 -24.19 13.44
CA LYS A 546 -27.68 -24.12 14.87
C LYS A 546 -26.60 -25.12 15.27
N GLU A 547 -26.82 -26.41 14.99
CA GLU A 547 -25.91 -27.48 15.41
C GLU A 547 -24.57 -27.42 14.67
N VAL A 548 -24.62 -27.11 13.38
CA VAL A 548 -23.44 -26.99 12.51
C VAL A 548 -22.53 -25.87 13.01
N PHE A 549 -23.09 -24.69 13.22
CA PHE A 549 -22.31 -23.52 13.61
C PHE A 549 -21.81 -23.61 15.04
N PHE A 550 -22.57 -24.24 15.94
CA PHE A 550 -22.06 -24.56 17.26
C PHE A 550 -20.85 -25.49 17.20
N LYS A 551 -20.92 -26.57 16.42
CA LYS A 551 -19.78 -27.50 16.25
C LYS A 551 -18.53 -26.80 15.70
N ILE A 552 -18.69 -25.88 14.75
CA ILE A 552 -17.57 -25.07 14.22
C ILE A 552 -17.01 -24.18 15.33
N LEU A 553 -17.87 -23.43 16.02
CA LEU A 553 -17.47 -22.54 17.11
C LEU A 553 -16.74 -23.30 18.23
N SER A 554 -17.22 -24.47 18.64
CA SER A 554 -16.59 -25.32 19.64
C SER A 554 -15.19 -25.80 19.24
N GLU A 555 -14.88 -25.88 17.95
CA GLU A 555 -13.53 -26.22 17.49
C GLU A 555 -12.65 -24.99 17.42
N VAL A 556 -13.16 -23.88 16.89
CA VAL A 556 -12.44 -22.61 16.79
C VAL A 556 -12.03 -22.11 18.17
N ILE A 557 -12.95 -22.12 19.14
CA ILE A 557 -12.72 -21.53 20.46
C ILE A 557 -11.59 -22.22 21.23
N LYS A 558 -11.27 -23.50 20.95
CA LYS A 558 -10.15 -24.23 21.58
C LYS A 558 -8.77 -23.68 21.19
N SER A 559 -8.71 -22.95 20.08
CA SER A 559 -7.46 -22.41 19.50
C SER A 559 -7.35 -20.90 19.65
N VAL A 560 -8.28 -20.28 20.39
CA VAL A 560 -8.39 -18.84 20.51
C VAL A 560 -8.18 -18.43 21.96
N ASP A 561 -7.30 -17.45 22.16
CA ASP A 561 -7.16 -16.74 23.43
C ASP A 561 -8.41 -15.91 23.73
N ILE A 562 -8.86 -15.94 24.99
CA ILE A 562 -9.98 -15.15 25.48
C ILE A 562 -9.45 -13.76 25.86
N GLU A 563 -9.71 -12.78 25.02
CA GLU A 563 -9.21 -11.39 25.17
C GLU A 563 -10.24 -10.38 24.64
N LEU A 564 -10.16 -9.12 25.07
CA LEU A 564 -11.10 -8.05 24.69
C LEU A 564 -11.25 -7.89 23.17
N GLY A 565 -10.17 -8.04 22.41
CA GLY A 565 -10.18 -7.95 20.94
C GLY A 565 -11.08 -8.97 20.24
N ARG A 566 -11.59 -9.98 20.96
CA ARG A 566 -12.42 -11.08 20.41
C ARG A 566 -13.79 -11.21 21.08
N ILE A 567 -14.27 -10.17 21.76
CA ILE A 567 -15.52 -10.18 22.52
C ILE A 567 -16.73 -10.74 21.75
N ALA A 568 -16.88 -10.40 20.46
CA ALA A 568 -18.01 -10.84 19.65
C ALA A 568 -18.04 -12.37 19.45
N MET A 569 -16.86 -13.00 19.34
CA MET A 569 -16.75 -14.45 19.18
C MET A 569 -16.95 -15.18 20.51
N VAL A 570 -16.38 -14.63 21.59
CA VAL A 570 -16.62 -15.11 22.98
C VAL A 570 -18.13 -15.09 23.28
N HIS A 571 -18.79 -13.97 23.00
CA HIS A 571 -20.24 -13.83 23.15
C HIS A 571 -21.01 -14.84 22.27
N SER A 572 -20.63 -14.99 21.00
CA SER A 572 -21.27 -15.93 20.07
C SER A 572 -21.19 -17.38 20.57
N TYR A 573 -20.04 -17.80 21.12
CA TYR A 573 -19.89 -19.13 21.70
C TYR A 573 -20.81 -19.35 22.90
N CYS A 574 -20.89 -18.37 23.81
CA CYS A 574 -21.81 -18.42 24.95
C CYS A 574 -23.26 -18.62 24.50
N ILE A 575 -23.75 -17.78 23.57
CA ILE A 575 -25.13 -17.83 23.08
C ILE A 575 -25.43 -19.14 22.36
N TYR A 576 -24.54 -19.63 21.50
CA TYR A 576 -24.76 -20.89 20.78
C TYR A 576 -24.72 -22.11 21.70
N SER A 577 -23.88 -22.10 22.75
CA SER A 577 -23.89 -23.14 23.79
C SER A 577 -25.27 -23.23 24.45
N LEU A 578 -25.82 -22.08 24.85
CA LEU A 578 -27.14 -22.00 25.48
C LEU A 578 -28.28 -22.36 24.51
N TRP A 579 -28.21 -21.93 23.25
CA TRP A 579 -29.22 -22.26 22.23
C TRP A 579 -29.23 -23.78 21.88
N ASN A 580 -28.09 -24.45 22.00
CA ASN A 580 -27.96 -25.91 21.87
C ASN A 580 -28.28 -26.68 23.16
N ASN A 581 -28.67 -25.99 24.24
CA ASN A 581 -28.87 -26.56 25.57
C ASN A 581 -27.61 -27.24 26.16
N ASP A 582 -26.41 -26.85 25.70
CA ASP A 582 -25.13 -27.31 26.23
C ASP A 582 -24.66 -26.40 27.38
N PHE A 583 -25.35 -26.54 28.51
CA PHE A 583 -25.10 -25.70 29.70
C PHE A 583 -23.77 -26.01 30.38
N GLU A 584 -23.24 -27.23 30.22
CA GLU A 584 -21.95 -27.61 30.82
C GLU A 584 -20.79 -26.96 30.07
N SER A 585 -20.82 -26.96 28.74
CA SER A 585 -19.83 -26.22 27.94
C SER A 585 -19.87 -24.72 28.23
N PHE A 586 -21.06 -24.14 28.37
CA PHE A 586 -21.20 -22.73 28.77
C PHE A 586 -20.57 -22.45 30.14
N LYS A 587 -20.89 -23.24 31.17
CA LYS A 587 -20.32 -23.07 32.52
C LYS A 587 -18.79 -23.20 32.50
N SER A 588 -18.27 -24.23 31.83
CA SER A 588 -16.82 -24.45 31.74
C SER A 588 -16.12 -23.26 31.11
N PHE A 589 -16.69 -22.73 30.03
CA PHE A 589 -16.13 -21.57 29.33
C PHE A 589 -16.28 -20.27 30.13
N TYR A 590 -17.39 -20.09 30.85
CA TYR A 590 -17.57 -18.95 31.76
C TYR A 590 -16.51 -18.93 32.87
N GLU A 591 -16.16 -20.09 33.42
CA GLU A 591 -15.07 -20.21 34.39
C GLU A 591 -13.68 -19.98 33.77
N GLU A 592 -13.49 -20.28 32.48
CA GLU A 592 -12.26 -19.91 31.77
C GLU A 592 -12.15 -18.40 31.56
N MET A 593 -13.23 -17.72 31.16
CA MET A 593 -13.27 -16.26 31.04
C MET A 593 -12.88 -15.57 32.35
N LYS A 594 -13.29 -16.12 33.51
CA LYS A 594 -12.87 -15.62 34.82
C LYS A 594 -11.38 -15.79 35.09
N LYS A 595 -10.80 -16.93 34.71
CA LYS A 595 -9.38 -17.22 35.02
C LYS A 595 -8.40 -16.31 34.29
N VAL A 596 -8.82 -15.73 33.17
CA VAL A 596 -8.01 -14.81 32.37
C VAL A 596 -8.41 -13.34 32.60
N ASP A 597 -9.17 -13.05 33.66
CA ASP A 597 -9.65 -11.72 34.03
C ASP A 597 -10.44 -10.99 32.94
N PHE A 598 -10.93 -11.69 31.90
CA PHE A 598 -11.63 -11.10 30.75
C PHE A 598 -12.85 -10.27 31.15
N LEU A 599 -13.63 -10.75 32.12
CA LEU A 599 -14.83 -10.04 32.59
C LEU A 599 -14.48 -8.77 33.38
N GLU A 600 -13.34 -8.77 34.09
CA GLU A 600 -12.84 -7.60 34.81
C GLU A 600 -12.26 -6.57 33.83
N GLU A 601 -11.59 -7.03 32.77
CA GLU A 601 -11.16 -6.16 31.67
C GLU A 601 -12.35 -5.55 30.94
N LEU A 602 -13.42 -6.32 30.71
CA LEU A 602 -14.63 -5.86 30.01
C LEU A 602 -15.41 -4.83 30.83
N SER A 603 -15.51 -4.99 32.15
CA SER A 603 -16.22 -4.03 33.01
C SER A 603 -15.49 -2.68 33.14
N LYS A 604 -14.17 -2.66 32.92
CA LYS A 604 -13.33 -1.45 32.97
C LYS A 604 -13.36 -0.60 31.70
N ILE A 605 -14.01 -1.06 30.64
CA ILE A 605 -14.17 -0.25 29.43
C ILE A 605 -15.10 0.93 29.78
N ASP A 606 -14.72 2.16 29.41
CA ASP A 606 -15.46 3.43 29.66
C ASP A 606 -16.85 3.52 29.00
N ASN A 607 -17.43 2.37 28.63
CA ASN A 607 -18.72 2.20 27.98
C ASN A 607 -19.56 1.17 28.75
N GLU A 608 -20.25 1.64 29.81
CA GLU A 608 -21.13 0.83 30.67
C GLU A 608 -22.17 0.00 29.87
N ASP A 609 -22.59 0.50 28.70
CA ASP A 609 -23.55 -0.17 27.83
C ASP A 609 -22.98 -1.48 27.25
N MET A 610 -21.67 -1.59 26.99
CA MET A 610 -21.10 -2.76 26.33
C MET A 610 -21.07 -4.00 27.22
N PHE A 611 -20.71 -3.80 28.51
CA PHE A 611 -20.74 -4.87 29.51
C PHE A 611 -22.18 -5.37 29.72
N TYR A 612 -23.14 -4.45 29.84
CA TYR A 612 -24.55 -4.79 29.97
C TYR A 612 -25.08 -5.56 28.74
N MET A 613 -24.76 -5.09 27.52
CA MET A 613 -25.16 -5.73 26.26
C MET A 613 -24.58 -7.13 26.09
N PHE A 614 -23.35 -7.37 26.56
CA PHE A 614 -22.72 -8.70 26.53
C PHE A 614 -23.54 -9.72 27.33
N PHE A 615 -24.05 -9.33 28.50
CA PHE A 615 -24.82 -10.22 29.36
C PHE A 615 -26.31 -10.32 29.00
N GLU A 616 -26.89 -9.32 28.33
CA GLU A 616 -28.32 -9.26 28.03
C GLU A 616 -28.84 -10.54 27.37
N ASN A 617 -28.29 -10.92 26.22
CA ASN A 617 -28.76 -12.10 25.48
C ASN A 617 -28.47 -13.41 26.24
N ILE A 618 -27.36 -13.46 26.99
CA ILE A 618 -26.93 -14.64 27.74
C ILE A 618 -27.93 -14.90 28.88
N ILE A 619 -28.24 -13.87 29.66
CA ILE A 619 -29.15 -13.93 30.81
C ILE A 619 -30.57 -14.24 30.34
N ILE A 620 -31.07 -13.52 29.32
CA ILE A 620 -32.40 -13.75 28.78
C ILE A 620 -32.54 -15.20 28.29
N MET A 621 -31.52 -15.72 27.59
CA MET A 621 -31.51 -17.10 27.13
C MET A 621 -31.51 -18.10 28.30
N LEU A 622 -30.67 -17.91 29.31
CA LEU A 622 -30.63 -18.78 30.51
C LEU A 622 -32.00 -18.84 31.21
N LEU A 623 -32.63 -17.69 31.44
CA LEU A 623 -33.95 -17.61 32.07
C LEU A 623 -35.04 -18.25 31.19
N SER A 624 -34.97 -18.05 29.87
CA SER A 624 -35.92 -18.66 28.92
C SER A 624 -35.86 -20.20 28.95
N LYS A 625 -34.66 -20.75 29.16
CA LYS A 625 -34.35 -22.19 29.27
C LYS A 625 -34.48 -22.74 30.70
N GLY A 626 -34.92 -21.91 31.66
CA GLY A 626 -35.13 -22.29 33.06
C GLY A 626 -33.86 -22.52 33.87
N GLN A 627 -32.70 -22.04 33.41
CA GLN A 627 -31.42 -22.16 34.10
C GLN A 627 -31.22 -21.04 35.13
N ASN A 628 -32.19 -20.87 36.03
CA ASN A 628 -32.26 -19.74 36.95
C ASN A 628 -31.08 -19.71 37.94
N GLU A 629 -30.59 -20.87 38.38
CA GLU A 629 -29.44 -20.96 39.30
C GLU A 629 -28.13 -20.51 38.64
N ILE A 630 -27.92 -20.85 37.36
CA ILE A 630 -26.74 -20.40 36.61
C ILE A 630 -26.80 -18.88 36.48
N CYS A 631 -27.97 -18.36 36.10
CA CYS A 631 -28.19 -16.92 35.97
C CYS A 631 -27.95 -16.20 37.30
N PHE A 632 -28.49 -16.74 38.40
CA PHE A 632 -28.33 -16.17 39.73
C PHE A 632 -26.87 -16.07 40.15
N ASN A 633 -26.06 -17.10 39.89
CA ASN A 633 -24.63 -17.08 40.20
C ASN A 633 -23.91 -15.94 39.44
N ILE A 634 -24.20 -15.76 38.15
CA ILE A 634 -23.60 -14.71 37.31
C ILE A 634 -23.95 -13.32 37.86
N VAL A 635 -25.25 -13.04 38.09
CA VAL A 635 -25.71 -11.69 38.49
C VAL A 635 -25.44 -11.34 39.96
N THR A 636 -24.98 -12.30 40.77
CA THR A 636 -24.64 -12.08 42.19
C THR A 636 -23.14 -12.04 42.46
N GLU A 637 -22.33 -12.22 41.44
CA GLU A 637 -20.89 -12.01 41.54
C GLU A 637 -20.62 -10.58 42.00
N SER A 638 -19.78 -10.46 43.04
CA SER A 638 -19.57 -9.21 43.78
C SER A 638 -19.08 -8.05 42.92
N GLU A 639 -18.46 -8.39 41.79
CA GLU A 639 -17.87 -7.45 40.84
C GLU A 639 -18.87 -6.88 39.83
N PHE A 640 -20.07 -7.46 39.68
CA PHE A 640 -21.05 -7.07 38.63
C PHE A 640 -22.42 -6.68 39.18
N LYS A 641 -22.53 -6.60 40.51
CA LYS A 641 -23.81 -6.53 41.22
C LYS A 641 -24.58 -5.24 40.97
N GLU A 642 -23.88 -4.12 40.75
CA GLU A 642 -24.55 -2.84 40.47
C GLU A 642 -24.85 -2.70 38.97
N GLU A 643 -23.98 -3.19 38.10
CA GLU A 643 -24.08 -3.12 36.64
C GLU A 643 -25.21 -4.01 36.10
N LEU A 644 -25.40 -5.20 36.68
CA LEU A 644 -26.43 -6.18 36.25
C LEU A 644 -27.69 -6.16 37.11
N LYS A 645 -27.92 -5.08 37.87
CA LYS A 645 -29.02 -4.96 38.83
C LYS A 645 -30.42 -5.19 38.24
N PRO A 646 -30.77 -4.71 37.01
CA PRO A 646 -32.04 -5.07 36.38
C PRO A 646 -32.17 -6.59 36.13
N PHE A 647 -31.10 -7.23 35.67
CA PHE A 647 -31.08 -8.67 35.44
C PHE A 647 -31.15 -9.48 36.74
N TYR A 648 -30.56 -8.99 37.82
CA TYR A 648 -30.70 -9.58 39.15
C TYR A 648 -32.17 -9.65 39.57
N TYR A 649 -32.90 -8.54 39.48
CA TYR A 649 -34.33 -8.50 39.83
C TYR A 649 -35.17 -9.37 38.91
N ALA A 650 -34.91 -9.36 37.60
CA ALA A 650 -35.55 -10.28 36.66
C ALA A 650 -35.31 -11.74 37.05
N THR A 651 -34.08 -12.10 37.43
CA THR A 651 -33.69 -13.46 37.82
C THR A 651 -34.41 -13.93 39.09
N VAL A 652 -34.42 -13.11 40.15
CA VAL A 652 -35.04 -13.51 41.43
C VAL A 652 -36.56 -13.66 41.34
N SER A 653 -37.20 -13.02 40.35
CA SER A 653 -38.63 -13.18 40.09
C SER A 653 -39.04 -14.61 39.70
N PHE A 654 -38.10 -15.40 39.15
CA PHE A 654 -38.33 -16.79 38.74
C PHE A 654 -38.14 -17.81 39.87
N PHE A 655 -37.59 -17.43 41.03
CA PHE A 655 -37.51 -18.32 42.19
C PHE A 655 -38.84 -18.39 42.95
N LYS A 656 -39.06 -19.50 43.66
CA LYS A 656 -40.25 -19.74 44.50
C LYS A 656 -39.89 -19.90 45.98
N ASP A 657 -38.69 -19.47 46.36
CA ASP A 657 -38.15 -19.55 47.71
C ASP A 657 -37.91 -18.14 48.28
N GLU A 658 -37.22 -18.05 49.42
CA GLU A 658 -36.95 -16.79 50.13
C GLU A 658 -36.24 -15.74 49.25
N ARG A 659 -35.48 -16.15 48.22
CA ARG A 659 -34.81 -15.23 47.29
C ARG A 659 -35.79 -14.39 46.49
N GLN A 660 -37.01 -14.89 46.25
CA GLN A 660 -38.05 -14.13 45.56
C GLN A 660 -38.45 -12.85 46.31
N GLN A 661 -38.25 -12.81 47.64
CA GLN A 661 -38.53 -11.62 48.44
C GLN A 661 -37.60 -10.45 48.10
N GLU A 662 -36.43 -10.69 47.51
CA GLU A 662 -35.54 -9.64 47.03
C GLU A 662 -36.16 -8.83 45.89
N TYR A 663 -37.09 -9.42 45.11
CA TYR A 663 -37.85 -8.70 44.08
C TYR A 663 -38.65 -7.52 44.68
N LEU A 664 -39.14 -7.66 45.91
CA LEU A 664 -39.89 -6.61 46.62
C LEU A 664 -39.01 -5.43 47.05
N ARG A 665 -37.68 -5.58 46.99
CA ARG A 665 -36.71 -4.52 47.31
C ARG A 665 -36.30 -3.70 46.08
N MET A 666 -36.86 -4.00 44.91
CA MET A 666 -36.59 -3.26 43.69
C MET A 666 -37.15 -1.83 43.79
N GLY A 667 -36.33 -0.85 43.43
CA GLY A 667 -36.76 0.54 43.33
C GLY A 667 -37.71 0.75 42.14
N PRO A 668 -38.69 1.68 42.24
CA PRO A 668 -39.66 1.92 41.18
C PRO A 668 -39.03 2.35 39.83
N GLU A 669 -37.82 2.90 39.86
CA GLU A 669 -37.04 3.30 38.68
C GLU A 669 -36.60 2.13 37.79
N LEU A 670 -36.48 0.92 38.34
CA LEU A 670 -36.04 -0.28 37.59
C LEU A 670 -37.21 -1.12 37.07
N GLN A 671 -38.44 -0.88 37.54
CA GLN A 671 -39.61 -1.69 37.22
C GLN A 671 -39.83 -1.83 35.70
N GLY A 672 -39.75 -0.71 34.96
CA GLY A 672 -39.96 -0.71 33.51
C GLY A 672 -38.94 -1.59 32.77
N THR A 673 -37.66 -1.42 33.08
CA THR A 673 -36.57 -2.22 32.47
C THR A 673 -36.70 -3.70 32.80
N VAL A 674 -37.08 -4.05 34.04
CA VAL A 674 -37.27 -5.44 34.45
C VAL A 674 -38.47 -6.07 33.74
N ASP A 675 -39.57 -5.34 33.59
CA ASP A 675 -40.75 -5.83 32.86
C ASP A 675 -40.43 -6.10 31.38
N GLU A 676 -39.62 -5.23 30.74
CA GLU A 676 -39.12 -5.45 29.38
C GLU A 676 -38.24 -6.69 29.27
N ILE A 677 -37.34 -6.91 30.24
CA ILE A 677 -36.50 -8.13 30.28
C ILE A 677 -37.38 -9.38 30.40
N LEU A 678 -38.35 -9.38 31.31
CA LEU A 678 -39.26 -10.52 31.51
C LEU A 678 -40.10 -10.81 30.26
N GLN A 679 -40.54 -9.77 29.55
CA GLN A 679 -41.20 -9.93 28.26
C GLN A 679 -40.28 -10.60 27.23
N LYS A 680 -39.03 -10.11 27.09
CA LYS A 680 -38.04 -10.71 26.17
C LYS A 680 -37.75 -12.18 26.53
N VAL A 681 -37.73 -12.54 27.81
CA VAL A 681 -37.56 -13.94 28.26
C VAL A 681 -38.67 -14.85 27.73
N GLU A 682 -39.93 -14.38 27.76
CA GLU A 682 -41.05 -15.16 27.21
C GLU A 682 -40.98 -15.25 25.68
N GLU A 683 -40.61 -14.17 25.00
CA GLU A 683 -40.36 -14.17 23.55
C GLU A 683 -39.26 -15.18 23.17
N TYR A 684 -38.16 -15.22 23.93
CA TYR A 684 -37.05 -16.17 23.72
C TYR A 684 -37.48 -17.61 24.00
N ARG A 685 -38.33 -17.83 25.00
CA ARG A 685 -38.86 -19.15 25.32
C ARG A 685 -39.66 -19.75 24.16
N VAL A 686 -40.40 -18.92 23.43
CA VAL A 686 -41.14 -19.36 22.23
C VAL A 686 -40.21 -19.47 21.03
N LYS A 687 -39.39 -18.45 20.79
CA LYS A 687 -38.55 -18.35 19.59
C LYS A 687 -37.46 -19.41 19.55
N TYR A 688 -36.80 -19.68 20.66
CA TYR A 688 -35.65 -20.57 20.74
C TYR A 688 -35.93 -21.86 21.50
N ALA A 689 -37.20 -22.23 21.71
CA ALA A 689 -37.61 -23.55 22.19
C ALA A 689 -36.89 -24.66 21.41
#